data_AF-A0A1Y6D486-F1
#
_entry.id   AF-A0A1Y6D486-F1
#
_cell.length_a   1.000
_cell.length_b   1.000
_cell.length_c   1.000
_cell.angle_alpha   90.00
_cell.angle_beta   90.00
_cell.angle_gamma   90.00
#
_symmetry.space_group_name_H-M   'P 1'
#
loop_
_entity.id
_entity.type
_entity.pdbx_description
1 polymer ?
#
loop_
_entity_poly.entity_id
_entity_poly.type
_entity_poly.pdbx_seq_one_letter_code
_entity_poly.pdbx_strand_id
1 'polypeptide(L)'
;MSQFDRRDFLKIMGLGATSSMLPDNIARALEIPASSPTGTLKDVQHIVILTQENRSFDHYFGALRGVRGFNDPRAAKLPNGKPVWVQPNGAGELLPFRPDVESVGQMFLSDPPHSWNNTHGAWNWGKYNDWIANKGQVAMTYHTRKDIPYHYALADAFTVCDAYYCSVMGGTDTNRYHLWTGWCGNDGQGGGPVIFNDEAGYAWHTFPERLQSAGITWKVYQDIGDGLDADNGHWWGWTGDAFIGNYGDNSLLYFHQYQNAQPGDPLYDNARTGTEIKAQGRDPHKLLEDFRADVLNGTLPQISYIAAPEAYTEHPNWPANWGAWYVSQVMDALVANPEVWSKTVLFINFDEEGGFFDHMVPPTPPMDATQGGSTVDTRNEIYPGNPQDPRQPVPAPYGLGIRVPMLVVSPWSKGGWVNSQVFDHTSVIHFIEARFGDEHPGLAETNITPWRRAVVGDLTSAFDFSKANARKVKLPKAASYLPTDLVPHPNDPLVPPTLPLMPHQETGVRPARALPYTLHAHGSVQTAKQSFAIDFDNIGQATAVFQVRSGHELDAPRCYTVEPGKQLEGVWNIAAGGTTEYDLSVYGPNGFYRGFKGGVEGHGRANLDVQASYDQQKGNIALNIVNLTGRKLRVSVLDQYTGKVFQKAIPALEAVSRSWSLRSQYGWYDLVVTVAEDAGFEHHLAGHVENGKDSLSDPAMGGLL
;
A
#
# COMPACT_ATOMS: atom_id res chain seq x y z
N MET A 1 -31.23 -34.13 -26.16
CA MET A 1 -29.97 -34.86 -26.43
C MET A 1 -29.46 -34.42 -27.80
N SER A 2 -28.51 -33.48 -27.84
CA SER A 2 -27.76 -33.17 -29.07
C SER A 2 -26.30 -33.59 -28.82
N GLN A 3 -25.85 -34.59 -29.57
CA GLN A 3 -24.48 -35.09 -29.56
C GLN A 3 -23.53 -34.01 -30.06
N PHE A 4 -22.53 -33.66 -29.24
CA PHE A 4 -21.32 -33.03 -29.72
C PHE A 4 -20.54 -34.04 -30.57
N ASP A 5 -20.27 -33.69 -31.84
CA ASP A 5 -19.62 -34.55 -32.83
C ASP A 5 -18.09 -34.56 -32.64
N ARG A 6 -17.48 -35.76 -32.70
CA ARG A 6 -16.03 -35.99 -32.55
C ARG A 6 -15.18 -35.26 -33.60
N ARG A 7 -15.79 -34.77 -34.69
CA ARG A 7 -15.10 -34.01 -35.74
C ARG A 7 -14.85 -32.54 -35.39
N ASP A 8 -15.61 -31.95 -34.47
CA ASP A 8 -15.33 -30.59 -33.99
C ASP A 8 -14.23 -30.57 -32.92
N PHE A 9 -14.08 -31.66 -32.17
CA PHE A 9 -12.97 -31.83 -31.20
C PHE A 9 -11.60 -31.93 -31.89
N LEU A 10 -11.52 -32.50 -33.11
CA LEU A 10 -10.25 -32.71 -33.82
C LEU A 10 -9.80 -31.52 -34.68
N LYS A 11 -10.64 -30.52 -34.93
CA LYS A 11 -10.22 -29.26 -35.59
C LYS A 11 -9.43 -28.32 -34.69
N ILE A 12 -9.43 -28.57 -33.38
CA ILE A 12 -8.67 -27.78 -32.39
C ILE A 12 -7.17 -28.15 -32.36
N MET A 13 -6.76 -29.31 -32.89
CA MET A 13 -5.37 -29.80 -32.81
C MET A 13 -4.55 -29.67 -34.11
N GLY A 14 -5.02 -28.88 -35.08
CA GLY A 14 -4.57 -28.98 -36.47
C GLY A 14 -3.96 -27.73 -37.11
N LEU A 15 -3.28 -26.83 -36.38
CA LEU A 15 -2.41 -25.80 -36.97
C LEU A 15 -1.21 -25.53 -36.05
N GLY A 16 -0.01 -25.50 -36.64
CA GLY A 16 1.27 -25.63 -35.96
C GLY A 16 1.80 -24.40 -35.19
N ALA A 17 2.74 -24.72 -34.28
CA ALA A 17 3.79 -23.91 -33.65
C ALA A 17 3.48 -22.48 -33.15
N THR A 18 3.59 -22.33 -31.82
CA THR A 18 3.82 -21.10 -31.02
C THR A 18 2.68 -20.08 -30.93
N SER A 19 1.69 -20.35 -30.06
CA SER A 19 0.94 -19.29 -29.38
C SER A 19 0.53 -19.74 -27.98
N SER A 20 1.38 -19.43 -27.01
CA SER A 20 1.18 -19.61 -25.58
C SER A 20 0.03 -18.74 -25.03
N MET A 21 -1.04 -19.39 -24.58
CA MET A 21 -2.18 -18.76 -23.90
C MET A 21 -1.85 -18.52 -22.42
N LEU A 22 -2.41 -17.47 -21.82
CA LEU A 22 -2.45 -17.28 -20.35
C LEU A 22 -2.94 -18.55 -19.64
N PRO A 23 -2.70 -18.70 -18.33
CA PRO A 23 -3.56 -19.56 -17.54
C PRO A 23 -5.02 -19.12 -17.73
N ASP A 24 -5.91 -20.04 -18.09
CA ASP A 24 -7.32 -19.75 -18.31
C ASP A 24 -8.03 -19.23 -17.04
N ASN A 25 -7.36 -19.15 -15.87
CA ASN A 25 -7.96 -18.77 -14.59
C ASN A 25 -8.43 -17.31 -14.51
N ILE A 26 -7.64 -16.31 -14.95
CA ILE A 26 -8.07 -14.90 -14.89
C ILE A 26 -9.26 -14.70 -15.84
N ALA A 27 -9.21 -15.31 -17.03
CA ALA A 27 -10.31 -15.28 -17.99
C ALA A 27 -11.59 -15.91 -17.38
N ARG A 28 -11.50 -17.12 -16.83
CA ARG A 28 -12.61 -17.79 -16.12
C ARG A 28 -13.13 -16.96 -14.94
N ALA A 29 -12.23 -16.38 -14.14
CA ALA A 29 -12.59 -15.53 -13.00
C ALA A 29 -13.42 -14.31 -13.45
N LEU A 30 -13.04 -13.70 -14.57
CA LEU A 30 -13.76 -12.58 -15.16
C LEU A 30 -15.12 -12.98 -15.75
N GLU A 31 -15.28 -14.22 -16.22
CA GLU A 31 -16.54 -14.75 -16.75
C GLU A 31 -17.58 -15.08 -15.68
N ILE A 32 -17.15 -15.59 -14.52
CA ILE A 32 -18.06 -16.00 -13.45
C ILE A 32 -18.61 -14.76 -12.73
N PRO A 33 -19.93 -14.49 -12.74
CA PRO A 33 -20.51 -13.32 -12.09
C PRO A 33 -20.47 -13.46 -10.56
N ALA A 34 -20.53 -12.32 -9.87
CA ALA A 34 -20.74 -12.31 -8.43
C ALA A 34 -22.14 -12.83 -8.07
N SER A 35 -22.23 -13.64 -7.02
CA SER A 35 -23.50 -13.95 -6.37
C SER A 35 -23.87 -12.77 -5.48
N SER A 36 -24.70 -11.85 -5.99
CA SER A 36 -25.09 -10.62 -5.27
C SER A 36 -26.57 -10.60 -4.86
N PRO A 37 -27.07 -11.49 -3.98
CA PRO A 37 -28.47 -11.47 -3.57
C PRO A 37 -28.87 -10.21 -2.80
N THR A 38 -27.95 -9.58 -2.06
CA THR A 38 -28.21 -8.31 -1.35
C THR A 38 -27.62 -7.09 -2.05
N GLY A 39 -26.61 -7.28 -2.89
CA GLY A 39 -25.84 -6.18 -3.48
C GLY A 39 -24.93 -5.48 -2.47
N THR A 40 -24.55 -6.16 -1.39
CA THR A 40 -23.77 -5.61 -0.26
C THR A 40 -22.62 -6.52 0.13
N LEU A 41 -21.76 -6.06 1.04
CA LEU A 41 -20.67 -6.85 1.60
C LEU A 41 -21.14 -8.22 2.17
N LYS A 42 -22.39 -8.32 2.63
CA LYS A 42 -22.98 -9.56 3.18
C LYS A 42 -23.01 -10.73 2.19
N ASP A 43 -22.85 -10.45 0.90
CA ASP A 43 -22.81 -11.47 -0.15
C ASP A 43 -21.47 -12.23 -0.21
N VAL A 44 -20.41 -11.70 0.41
CA VAL A 44 -19.13 -12.42 0.58
C VAL A 44 -19.33 -13.59 1.55
N GLN A 45 -18.94 -14.80 1.16
CA GLN A 45 -18.97 -15.97 2.05
C GLN A 45 -17.58 -16.48 2.41
N HIS A 46 -16.60 -16.27 1.52
CA HIS A 46 -15.23 -16.72 1.70
C HIS A 46 -14.25 -15.58 1.50
N ILE A 47 -13.32 -15.43 2.44
CA ILE A 47 -12.21 -14.47 2.39
C ILE A 47 -10.92 -15.31 2.42
N VAL A 48 -10.18 -15.28 1.31
CA VAL A 48 -8.90 -15.97 1.15
C VAL A 48 -7.79 -14.95 1.19
N ILE A 49 -6.77 -15.20 2.01
CA ILE A 49 -5.65 -14.29 2.27
C ILE A 49 -4.38 -15.02 1.91
N LEU A 50 -3.71 -14.56 0.85
CA LEU A 50 -2.38 -14.97 0.45
C LEU A 50 -1.44 -13.80 0.68
N THR A 51 -0.53 -13.96 1.64
CA THR A 51 0.51 -12.97 1.94
C THR A 51 1.85 -13.54 1.48
N GLN A 52 2.45 -12.88 0.50
CA GLN A 52 3.74 -13.21 -0.12
C GLN A 52 4.89 -12.46 0.59
N GLU A 53 6.13 -12.87 0.31
CA GLU A 53 7.39 -12.26 0.75
C GLU A 53 8.06 -11.50 -0.42
N ASN A 54 9.11 -10.76 -0.10
CA ASN A 54 8.85 -9.37 0.24
C ASN A 54 9.08 -8.44 -0.94
N ARG A 55 8.16 -7.50 -1.18
CA ARG A 55 8.20 -6.63 -2.35
C ARG A 55 7.60 -5.26 -2.04
N SER A 56 8.33 -4.20 -2.34
CA SER A 56 7.78 -2.84 -2.29
C SER A 56 6.81 -2.60 -3.45
N PHE A 57 5.89 -1.65 -3.27
CA PHE A 57 4.92 -1.30 -4.31
C PHE A 57 5.61 -0.78 -5.58
N ASP A 58 6.52 0.20 -5.49
CA ASP A 58 7.22 0.71 -6.68
C ASP A 58 8.08 -0.33 -7.37
N HIS A 59 8.67 -1.27 -6.62
CA HIS A 59 9.47 -2.35 -7.18
C HIS A 59 8.63 -3.25 -8.10
N TYR A 60 7.35 -3.50 -7.81
CA TYR A 60 6.46 -4.26 -8.71
C TYR A 60 5.66 -3.38 -9.66
N PHE A 61 4.97 -2.39 -9.11
CA PHE A 61 3.93 -1.65 -9.80
C PHE A 61 4.25 -0.18 -10.05
N GLY A 62 5.44 0.32 -9.67
CA GLY A 62 5.83 1.71 -9.91
C GLY A 62 5.78 2.11 -11.39
N ALA A 63 5.98 1.15 -12.30
CA ALA A 63 5.88 1.35 -13.74
C ALA A 63 4.48 1.07 -14.34
N LEU A 64 3.49 0.61 -13.56
CA LEU A 64 2.13 0.33 -14.03
C LEU A 64 1.37 1.64 -14.33
N ARG A 65 0.56 1.68 -15.39
CA ARG A 65 -0.24 2.89 -15.69
C ARG A 65 -1.28 3.19 -14.59
N GLY A 66 -1.48 4.48 -14.30
CA GLY A 66 -2.56 4.95 -13.44
C GLY A 66 -2.48 4.52 -11.97
N VAL A 67 -1.33 4.03 -11.49
CA VAL A 67 -0.98 3.99 -10.06
C VAL A 67 -0.21 5.25 -9.69
N ARG A 68 -0.17 5.59 -8.41
CA ARG A 68 0.87 6.44 -7.84
C ARG A 68 2.21 5.68 -7.85
N GLY A 69 2.98 5.89 -8.91
CA GLY A 69 4.27 5.27 -9.20
C GLY A 69 5.28 6.31 -9.70
N PHE A 70 6.13 5.96 -10.67
CA PHE A 70 7.25 6.81 -11.12
C PHE A 70 6.85 8.14 -11.80
N ASN A 71 5.59 8.29 -12.21
CA ASN A 71 5.02 9.54 -12.74
C ASN A 71 4.19 10.31 -11.71
N ASP A 72 4.25 9.99 -10.41
CA ASP A 72 3.50 10.74 -9.39
C ASP A 72 3.88 12.24 -9.41
N PRO A 73 2.95 13.15 -9.80
CA PRO A 73 3.24 14.58 -9.92
C PRO A 73 3.48 15.27 -8.57
N ARG A 74 3.19 14.62 -7.44
CA ARG A 74 3.39 15.13 -6.07
C ARG A 74 4.23 14.20 -5.21
N ALA A 75 5.22 13.55 -5.80
CA ALA A 75 6.23 12.88 -5.00
C ALA A 75 6.96 13.86 -4.08
N ALA A 76 7.38 13.35 -2.91
CA ALA A 76 8.10 14.15 -1.95
C ALA A 76 9.42 14.68 -2.53
N LYS A 77 9.88 15.81 -1.99
CA LYS A 77 11.23 16.32 -2.22
C LYS A 77 12.12 15.95 -1.04
N LEU A 78 13.36 15.56 -1.36
CA LEU A 78 14.42 15.38 -0.38
C LEU A 78 14.88 16.75 0.15
N PRO A 79 15.61 16.79 1.29
CA PRO A 79 16.14 18.04 1.84
C PRO A 79 16.95 18.87 0.83
N ASN A 80 17.68 18.21 -0.08
CA ASN A 80 18.46 18.86 -1.14
C ASN A 80 17.60 19.42 -2.30
N GLY A 81 16.28 19.39 -2.18
CA GLY A 81 15.31 19.87 -3.17
C GLY A 81 15.05 18.93 -4.35
N LYS A 82 15.78 17.82 -4.48
CA LYS A 82 15.58 16.84 -5.55
C LYS A 82 14.35 15.96 -5.29
N PRO A 83 13.72 15.41 -6.33
CA PRO A 83 12.67 14.41 -6.17
C PRO A 83 13.16 13.20 -5.36
N VAL A 84 12.27 12.59 -4.59
CA VAL A 84 12.56 11.45 -3.70
C VAL A 84 13.25 10.26 -4.41
N TRP A 85 13.05 10.09 -5.72
CA TRP A 85 13.72 9.02 -6.48
C TRP A 85 15.24 9.20 -6.59
N VAL A 86 15.77 10.42 -6.41
CA VAL A 86 17.19 10.70 -6.57
C VAL A 86 17.92 10.45 -5.24
N GLN A 87 18.30 9.20 -4.99
CA GLN A 87 18.89 8.78 -3.71
C GLN A 87 20.43 8.99 -3.71
N PRO A 88 21.00 9.52 -2.61
CA PRO A 88 22.45 9.64 -2.44
C PRO A 88 23.18 8.29 -2.51
N ASN A 89 24.30 8.24 -3.24
CA ASN A 89 25.15 7.05 -3.40
C ASN A 89 26.64 7.45 -3.32
N GLY A 90 27.17 7.57 -2.09
CA GLY A 90 28.50 8.12 -1.86
C GLY A 90 28.58 9.57 -2.34
N ALA A 91 29.51 9.87 -3.25
CA ALA A 91 29.61 11.19 -3.88
C ALA A 91 28.65 11.40 -5.06
N GLY A 92 27.94 10.35 -5.49
CA GLY A 92 27.01 10.36 -6.61
C GLY A 92 25.56 10.16 -6.19
N GLU A 93 24.73 9.80 -7.16
CA GLU A 93 23.29 9.57 -6.99
C GLU A 93 22.88 8.33 -7.77
N LEU A 94 21.81 7.68 -7.33
CA LEU A 94 21.20 6.57 -8.03
C LEU A 94 19.68 6.72 -7.97
N LEU A 95 19.06 6.57 -9.13
CA LEU A 95 17.62 6.53 -9.29
C LEU A 95 17.17 5.06 -9.38
N PRO A 96 15.87 4.75 -9.19
CA PRO A 96 15.39 3.42 -9.45
C PRO A 96 15.74 2.99 -10.89
N PHE A 97 16.13 1.74 -11.07
CA PHE A 97 16.60 1.25 -12.36
C PHE A 97 16.13 -0.18 -12.61
N ARG A 98 15.96 -0.52 -13.89
CA ARG A 98 15.74 -1.90 -14.33
C ARG A 98 17.06 -2.42 -14.89
N PRO A 99 17.63 -3.51 -14.36
CA PRO A 99 18.81 -4.15 -14.95
C PRO A 99 18.62 -4.48 -16.44
N ASP A 100 19.69 -4.38 -17.24
CA ASP A 100 19.67 -4.70 -18.67
C ASP A 100 19.76 -6.22 -18.90
N VAL A 101 18.66 -6.90 -18.55
CA VAL A 101 18.49 -8.34 -18.68
C VAL A 101 17.19 -8.66 -19.42
N GLU A 102 17.06 -9.92 -19.88
CA GLU A 102 15.85 -10.38 -20.56
C GLU A 102 14.61 -10.21 -19.69
N SER A 103 14.64 -10.72 -18.45
CA SER A 103 13.58 -10.57 -17.45
C SER A 103 14.16 -10.47 -16.05
N VAL A 104 13.88 -9.37 -15.35
CA VAL A 104 14.23 -9.20 -13.92
C VAL A 104 13.42 -10.17 -13.07
N GLY A 105 12.18 -10.51 -13.49
CA GLY A 105 11.30 -11.43 -12.76
C GLY A 105 11.77 -12.88 -12.76
N GLN A 106 12.84 -13.20 -13.47
CA GLN A 106 13.50 -14.51 -13.48
C GLN A 106 14.86 -14.50 -12.77
N MET A 107 15.30 -13.35 -12.25
CA MET A 107 16.56 -13.23 -11.53
C MET A 107 16.43 -13.69 -10.09
N PHE A 108 17.51 -14.25 -9.56
CA PHE A 108 17.73 -14.46 -8.13
C PHE A 108 18.39 -13.20 -7.58
N LEU A 109 17.62 -12.33 -6.93
CA LEU A 109 18.14 -11.07 -6.40
C LEU A 109 18.70 -11.30 -4.99
N SER A 110 19.81 -10.63 -4.65
CA SER A 110 20.25 -10.64 -3.27
C SER A 110 19.22 -9.92 -2.40
N ASP A 111 18.90 -10.53 -1.26
CA ASP A 111 18.00 -9.98 -0.26
C ASP A 111 18.55 -8.66 0.35
N PRO A 112 17.92 -7.50 0.05
CA PRO A 112 18.30 -6.21 0.63
C PRO A 112 17.92 -6.12 2.11
N PRO A 113 18.72 -5.44 2.96
CA PRO A 113 18.39 -5.28 4.38
C PRO A 113 17.02 -4.64 4.65
N HIS A 114 16.22 -5.31 5.47
CA HIS A 114 14.86 -4.88 5.83
C HIS A 114 14.54 -5.05 7.33
N SER A 115 15.58 -5.08 8.17
CA SER A 115 15.40 -5.01 9.62
C SER A 115 14.85 -3.64 10.06
N TRP A 116 14.33 -3.57 11.30
CA TRP A 116 13.93 -2.30 11.92
C TRP A 116 14.98 -1.20 11.74
N ASN A 117 16.26 -1.50 12.02
CA ASN A 117 17.35 -0.53 11.95
C ASN A 117 17.59 -0.05 10.52
N ASN A 118 17.58 -0.95 9.55
CA ASN A 118 17.83 -0.60 8.14
C ASN A 118 16.65 0.17 7.53
N THR A 119 15.41 -0.21 7.86
CA THR A 119 14.21 0.47 7.38
C THR A 119 14.06 1.86 7.98
N HIS A 120 14.26 2.01 9.30
CA HIS A 120 14.29 3.33 9.94
C HIS A 120 15.48 4.19 9.49
N GLY A 121 16.63 3.57 9.23
CA GLY A 121 17.80 4.24 8.64
C GLY A 121 17.48 4.81 7.26
N ALA A 122 16.89 4.03 6.37
CA ALA A 122 16.45 4.49 5.05
C ALA A 122 15.37 5.58 5.11
N TRP A 123 14.41 5.43 6.04
CA TRP A 123 13.37 6.42 6.31
C TRP A 123 13.93 7.74 6.84
N ASN A 124 15.00 7.69 7.65
CA ASN A 124 15.75 8.80 8.20
C ASN A 124 14.86 9.91 8.78
N TRP A 125 14.02 9.57 9.75
CA TRP A 125 13.07 10.51 10.38
C TRP A 125 12.15 11.21 9.38
N GLY A 126 11.77 10.51 8.32
CA GLY A 126 10.94 11.03 7.23
C GLY A 126 11.71 11.83 6.17
N LYS A 127 12.99 12.15 6.37
CA LYS A 127 13.82 12.80 5.31
C LYS A 127 13.96 11.93 4.07
N TYR A 128 13.94 10.61 4.26
CA TYR A 128 13.74 9.61 3.22
C TYR A 128 14.82 9.66 2.12
N ASN A 129 16.05 9.96 2.52
CA ASN A 129 17.18 10.26 1.66
C ASN A 129 18.41 9.38 1.93
N ASP A 130 18.25 8.24 2.61
CA ASP A 130 19.38 7.38 3.01
C ASP A 130 19.17 5.90 2.67
N TRP A 131 18.44 5.64 1.58
CA TRP A 131 18.08 4.28 1.17
C TRP A 131 19.30 3.41 0.86
N ILE A 132 20.24 3.92 0.06
CA ILE A 132 21.35 3.11 -0.46
C ILE A 132 22.36 2.77 0.63
N ALA A 133 22.61 3.69 1.57
CA ALA A 133 23.50 3.42 2.70
C ALA A 133 22.98 2.31 3.61
N ASN A 134 21.65 2.19 3.75
CA ASN A 134 21.02 1.24 4.65
C ASN A 134 20.57 -0.06 3.98
N LYS A 135 20.26 -0.04 2.67
CA LYS A 135 19.65 -1.16 1.94
C LYS A 135 20.43 -1.59 0.68
N GLY A 136 21.49 -0.86 0.33
CA GLY A 136 22.31 -1.16 -0.85
C GLY A 136 21.66 -0.76 -2.18
N GLN A 137 22.35 -1.03 -3.28
CA GLN A 137 21.91 -0.61 -4.62
C GLN A 137 20.81 -1.51 -5.20
N VAL A 138 20.73 -2.76 -4.76
CA VAL A 138 19.71 -3.75 -5.19
C VAL A 138 18.30 -3.25 -4.82
N ALA A 139 18.18 -2.55 -3.69
CA ALA A 139 16.96 -1.89 -3.25
C ALA A 139 16.36 -0.97 -4.33
N MET A 140 17.19 -0.38 -5.19
CA MET A 140 16.73 0.55 -6.23
C MET A 140 16.26 -0.15 -7.51
N THR A 141 16.17 -1.48 -7.54
CA THR A 141 15.68 -2.19 -8.72
C THR A 141 14.16 -2.13 -8.85
N TYR A 142 13.62 -2.27 -10.05
CA TYR A 142 12.18 -2.42 -10.28
C TYR A 142 11.85 -3.34 -11.46
N HIS A 143 10.62 -3.84 -11.45
CA HIS A 143 10.03 -4.65 -12.50
C HIS A 143 9.10 -3.85 -13.41
N THR A 144 9.03 -4.28 -14.66
CA THR A 144 8.04 -3.82 -15.64
C THR A 144 7.04 -4.92 -15.94
N ARG A 145 6.02 -4.61 -16.76
CA ARG A 145 5.09 -5.61 -17.31
C ARG A 145 5.77 -6.80 -17.97
N LYS A 146 6.95 -6.60 -18.58
CA LYS A 146 7.70 -7.69 -19.23
C LYS A 146 8.21 -8.70 -18.18
N ASP A 147 8.54 -8.21 -16.99
CA ASP A 147 9.20 -8.98 -15.94
C ASP A 147 8.18 -9.77 -15.10
N ILE A 148 7.06 -9.15 -14.74
CA ILE A 148 5.98 -9.77 -13.93
C ILE A 148 4.59 -9.65 -14.58
N PRO A 149 4.41 -10.18 -15.79
CA PRO A 149 3.18 -10.01 -16.58
C PRO A 149 1.92 -10.58 -15.94
N TYR A 150 2.02 -11.63 -15.11
CA TYR A 150 0.86 -12.19 -14.41
C TYR A 150 0.32 -11.23 -13.34
N HIS A 151 1.20 -10.62 -12.54
CA HIS A 151 0.86 -9.58 -11.57
C HIS A 151 0.22 -8.36 -12.24
N TYR A 152 0.78 -7.90 -13.36
CA TYR A 152 0.20 -6.79 -14.14
C TYR A 152 -1.16 -7.18 -14.75
N ALA A 153 -1.35 -8.44 -15.15
CA ALA A 153 -2.64 -8.93 -15.65
C ALA A 153 -3.70 -8.97 -14.55
N LEU A 154 -3.35 -9.36 -13.32
CA LEU A 154 -4.24 -9.28 -12.17
C LEU A 154 -4.62 -7.83 -11.85
N ALA A 155 -3.66 -6.90 -11.84
CA ALA A 155 -3.91 -5.48 -11.62
C ALA A 155 -4.75 -4.82 -12.73
N ASP A 156 -4.63 -5.29 -13.98
CA ASP A 156 -5.48 -4.85 -15.09
C ASP A 156 -6.88 -5.48 -15.03
N ALA A 157 -7.03 -6.64 -14.41
CA ALA A 157 -8.27 -7.39 -14.29
C ALA A 157 -9.13 -6.92 -13.10
N PHE A 158 -8.49 -6.64 -11.97
CA PHE A 158 -9.13 -6.41 -10.66
C PHE A 158 -8.69 -5.08 -10.03
N THR A 159 -9.00 -4.87 -8.75
CA THR A 159 -8.54 -3.66 -8.03
C THR A 159 -7.12 -3.87 -7.51
N VAL A 160 -6.24 -2.88 -7.70
CA VAL A 160 -4.97 -2.77 -6.98
C VAL A 160 -5.03 -1.56 -6.04
N CYS A 161 -4.55 -1.75 -4.81
CA CYS A 161 -4.44 -0.68 -3.83
C CYS A 161 -3.03 -0.08 -3.91
N ASP A 162 -2.91 1.21 -4.20
CA ASP A 162 -1.61 1.91 -4.31
C ASP A 162 -1.26 2.77 -3.09
N ALA A 163 -1.99 2.58 -2.00
CA ALA A 163 -1.74 3.16 -0.68
C ALA A 163 -1.89 2.10 0.43
N TYR A 164 -1.45 0.87 0.14
CA TYR A 164 -1.34 -0.22 1.11
C TYR A 164 0.10 -0.30 1.63
N TYR A 165 0.26 -0.23 2.95
CA TYR A 165 1.56 -0.16 3.62
C TYR A 165 1.79 -1.42 4.45
N CYS A 166 3.05 -1.84 4.63
CA CYS A 166 3.32 -2.78 5.71
C CYS A 166 2.98 -2.12 7.06
N SER A 167 2.54 -2.89 8.05
CA SER A 167 2.10 -2.33 9.35
C SER A 167 3.27 -1.80 10.17
N VAL A 168 4.47 -2.37 9.99
CA VAL A 168 5.69 -2.04 10.73
C VAL A 168 6.84 -1.76 9.76
N MET A 169 7.63 -0.72 10.04
CA MET A 169 8.95 -0.49 9.44
C MET A 169 9.96 -1.51 9.98
N GLY A 170 9.84 -2.77 9.55
CA GLY A 170 10.64 -3.90 10.04
C GLY A 170 10.39 -5.18 9.24
N GLY A 171 10.85 -6.30 9.78
CA GLY A 171 10.83 -7.59 9.08
C GLY A 171 9.50 -8.33 9.13
N THR A 172 9.51 -9.48 8.45
CA THR A 172 8.39 -10.39 8.22
C THR A 172 7.49 -10.64 9.41
N ASP A 173 8.03 -11.21 10.49
CA ASP A 173 7.20 -11.72 11.58
C ASP A 173 6.35 -10.62 12.22
N THR A 174 6.92 -9.43 12.37
CA THR A 174 6.22 -8.30 12.98
C THR A 174 5.05 -7.80 12.13
N ASN A 175 5.19 -7.85 10.81
CA ASN A 175 4.12 -7.54 9.87
C ASN A 175 3.07 -8.65 9.81
N ARG A 176 3.50 -9.92 9.85
CA ARG A 176 2.60 -11.08 9.98
C ARG A 176 1.82 -11.02 11.29
N TYR A 177 2.41 -10.65 12.43
CA TYR A 177 1.69 -10.47 13.69
C TYR A 177 0.57 -9.43 13.58
N HIS A 178 0.76 -8.36 12.82
CA HIS A 178 -0.30 -7.39 12.56
C HIS A 178 -1.43 -7.97 11.69
N LEU A 179 -1.11 -8.80 10.70
CA LEU A 179 -2.10 -9.53 9.91
C LEU A 179 -2.95 -10.48 10.78
N TRP A 180 -2.30 -11.16 11.73
CA TRP A 180 -2.93 -12.19 12.56
C TRP A 180 -3.57 -11.66 13.85
N THR A 181 -3.09 -10.53 14.37
CA THR A 181 -3.43 -10.07 15.72
C THR A 181 -3.65 -8.56 15.83
N GLY A 182 -3.34 -7.78 14.78
CA GLY A 182 -3.39 -6.32 14.82
C GLY A 182 -2.27 -5.65 15.63
N TRP A 183 -1.25 -6.41 16.02
CA TRP A 183 -0.35 -6.08 17.13
C TRP A 183 0.98 -6.84 17.04
N CYS A 184 2.02 -6.36 17.73
CA CYS A 184 3.28 -7.09 17.95
C CYS A 184 3.72 -7.07 19.43
N GLY A 185 2.78 -6.96 20.36
CA GLY A 185 3.06 -6.83 21.79
C GLY A 185 3.42 -5.38 22.20
N ASN A 186 2.84 -4.39 21.53
CA ASN A 186 3.26 -2.98 21.55
C ASN A 186 3.33 -2.33 22.94
N ASP A 187 2.63 -2.88 23.93
CA ASP A 187 2.59 -2.41 25.32
C ASP A 187 3.65 -3.05 26.23
N GLY A 188 4.46 -3.97 25.71
CA GLY A 188 5.47 -4.71 26.46
C GLY A 188 4.95 -5.90 27.26
N GLN A 189 3.68 -6.27 27.09
CA GLN A 189 3.10 -7.42 27.77
C GLN A 189 3.09 -8.67 26.87
N GLY A 190 2.94 -9.84 27.48
CA GLY A 190 2.77 -11.10 26.77
C GLY A 190 3.95 -11.54 25.90
N GLY A 191 5.16 -11.07 26.19
CA GLY A 191 6.39 -11.41 25.47
C GLY A 191 6.85 -10.36 24.44
N GLY A 192 6.12 -9.25 24.28
CA GLY A 192 6.52 -8.15 23.40
C GLY A 192 7.21 -6.97 24.10
N PRO A 193 7.41 -5.85 23.40
CA PRO A 193 7.15 -5.68 21.96
C PRO A 193 8.18 -6.45 21.11
N VAL A 194 7.72 -6.97 19.98
CA VAL A 194 8.55 -7.69 19.02
C VAL A 194 8.77 -6.81 17.80
N ILE A 195 10.04 -6.57 17.47
CA ILE A 195 10.47 -5.68 16.37
C ILE A 195 11.47 -6.39 15.40
N PHE A 196 11.68 -7.69 15.61
CA PHE A 196 12.53 -8.57 14.80
C PHE A 196 11.79 -9.87 14.50
N ASN A 197 12.41 -10.74 13.69
CA ASN A 197 11.91 -12.08 13.40
C ASN A 197 12.28 -13.06 14.53
N ASP A 198 11.80 -12.76 15.75
CA ASP A 198 11.98 -13.63 16.92
C ASP A 198 10.77 -14.58 17.04
N GLU A 199 11.01 -15.83 17.46
CA GLU A 199 9.98 -16.89 17.66
C GLU A 199 9.85 -17.26 19.16
N ALA A 200 9.83 -16.25 20.03
CA ALA A 200 10.14 -16.42 21.45
C ALA A 200 9.02 -17.01 22.33
N GLY A 201 7.81 -17.22 21.79
CA GLY A 201 6.65 -17.61 22.56
C GLY A 201 5.86 -16.40 23.06
N TYR A 202 4.61 -16.25 22.60
CA TYR A 202 3.79 -15.06 22.88
C TYR A 202 2.44 -15.40 23.50
N ALA A 203 1.89 -14.48 24.31
CA ALA A 203 0.69 -14.72 25.11
C ALA A 203 -0.47 -13.73 24.84
N TRP A 204 -0.33 -12.79 23.91
CA TRP A 204 -1.47 -11.94 23.52
C TRP A 204 -2.43 -12.69 22.58
N HIS A 205 -3.66 -12.20 22.54
CA HIS A 205 -4.75 -12.81 21.79
C HIS A 205 -4.56 -12.68 20.28
N THR A 206 -4.91 -13.72 19.53
CA THR A 206 -4.89 -13.72 18.06
C THR A 206 -6.29 -13.59 17.46
N PHE A 207 -6.41 -12.98 16.28
CA PHE A 207 -7.71 -12.82 15.63
C PHE A 207 -8.40 -14.16 15.30
N PRO A 208 -7.70 -15.24 14.90
CA PRO A 208 -8.32 -16.55 14.72
C PRO A 208 -8.99 -17.14 15.97
N GLU A 209 -8.50 -16.84 17.19
CA GLU A 209 -9.22 -17.23 18.41
C GLU A 209 -10.57 -16.50 18.55
N ARG A 210 -10.69 -15.26 18.03
CA ARG A 210 -11.99 -14.56 17.95
C ARG A 210 -12.90 -15.19 16.92
N LEU A 211 -12.35 -15.55 15.75
CA LEU A 211 -13.11 -16.27 14.72
C LEU A 211 -13.66 -17.58 15.28
N GLN A 212 -12.81 -18.36 15.95
CA GLN A 212 -13.19 -19.61 16.59
C GLN A 212 -14.30 -19.41 17.63
N SER A 213 -14.17 -18.39 18.49
CA SER A 213 -15.16 -18.06 19.52
C SER A 213 -16.49 -17.58 18.93
N ALA A 214 -16.45 -16.92 17.78
CA ALA A 214 -17.62 -16.47 17.04
C ALA A 214 -18.30 -17.58 16.22
N GLY A 215 -17.69 -18.75 16.11
CA GLY A 215 -18.16 -19.84 15.24
C GLY A 215 -17.91 -19.57 13.75
N ILE A 216 -17.04 -18.63 13.42
CA ILE A 216 -16.62 -18.34 12.04
C ILE A 216 -15.53 -19.35 11.68
N THR A 217 -15.79 -20.15 10.64
CA THR A 217 -14.86 -21.21 10.22
C THR A 217 -13.58 -20.62 9.62
N TRP A 218 -12.43 -21.13 10.04
CA TRP A 218 -11.13 -20.69 9.55
C TRP A 218 -10.12 -21.83 9.44
N LYS A 219 -9.17 -21.73 8.50
CA LYS A 219 -8.02 -22.65 8.36
C LYS A 219 -6.81 -21.92 7.78
N VAL A 220 -5.62 -22.45 8.07
CA VAL A 220 -4.35 -22.08 7.40
C VAL A 220 -3.94 -23.24 6.48
N TYR A 221 -3.88 -23.00 5.17
CA TYR A 221 -3.42 -23.97 4.18
C TYR A 221 -1.93 -23.78 3.90
N GLN A 222 -1.15 -24.83 4.13
CA GLN A 222 0.32 -24.84 4.01
C GLN A 222 0.85 -26.27 3.82
N ASP A 223 2.17 -26.47 3.77
CA ASP A 223 2.74 -27.81 3.96
C ASP A 223 2.64 -28.22 5.43
N ILE A 224 2.27 -29.47 5.68
CA ILE A 224 2.10 -30.04 7.03
C ILE A 224 3.13 -31.11 7.39
N GLY A 225 4.10 -31.38 6.52
CA GLY A 225 5.11 -32.42 6.75
C GLY A 225 6.14 -32.05 7.81
N ASP A 226 7.13 -31.25 7.43
CA ASP A 226 8.23 -30.85 8.32
C ASP A 226 8.05 -29.38 8.75
N GLY A 227 8.52 -29.03 9.96
CA GLY A 227 8.64 -27.64 10.41
C GLY A 227 7.41 -27.05 11.13
N LEU A 228 6.37 -27.82 11.44
CA LEU A 228 5.22 -27.29 12.21
C LEU A 228 5.37 -27.42 13.74
N ASP A 229 6.54 -27.85 14.20
CA ASP A 229 6.98 -27.91 15.59
C ASP A 229 8.39 -27.31 15.75
N ALA A 230 8.73 -26.90 16.98
CA ALA A 230 10.07 -26.42 17.32
C ALA A 230 11.05 -27.55 17.69
N ASP A 231 10.56 -28.78 17.82
CA ASP A 231 11.38 -29.93 18.25
C ASP A 231 12.22 -30.46 17.07
N ASN A 232 13.42 -30.97 17.38
CA ASN A 232 14.50 -31.36 16.45
C ASN A 232 15.45 -30.23 15.97
N GLY A 233 15.43 -29.07 16.63
CA GLY A 233 16.37 -27.98 16.32
C GLY A 233 16.00 -27.19 15.06
N HIS A 234 14.72 -27.20 14.69
CA HIS A 234 14.16 -26.41 13.60
C HIS A 234 13.40 -25.19 14.16
N TRP A 235 13.46 -24.08 13.41
CA TRP A 235 12.60 -22.92 13.60
C TRP A 235 11.18 -23.26 13.15
N TRP A 236 10.18 -22.60 13.71
CA TRP A 236 8.79 -22.83 13.33
C TRP A 236 8.58 -22.42 11.86
N GLY A 237 8.31 -23.39 11.00
CA GLY A 237 7.99 -23.19 9.60
C GLY A 237 9.17 -23.25 8.63
N TRP A 238 10.39 -23.06 9.15
CA TRP A 238 11.60 -23.09 8.35
C TRP A 238 12.14 -24.52 8.22
N THR A 239 12.35 -24.94 6.99
CA THR A 239 12.97 -26.24 6.69
C THR A 239 14.30 -26.00 5.96
N GLY A 240 15.21 -26.96 6.01
CA GLY A 240 16.43 -26.90 5.19
C GLY A 240 16.18 -27.10 3.68
N ASP A 241 14.93 -27.15 3.24
CA ASP A 241 14.50 -27.41 1.87
C ASP A 241 13.42 -26.40 1.45
N ALA A 242 13.83 -25.37 0.71
CA ALA A 242 13.00 -24.23 0.32
C ALA A 242 11.70 -24.58 -0.46
N PHE A 243 11.51 -25.83 -0.88
CA PHE A 243 10.34 -26.28 -1.63
C PHE A 243 9.25 -26.92 -0.74
N ILE A 244 9.50 -27.05 0.56
CA ILE A 244 8.58 -27.60 1.56
C ILE A 244 8.51 -26.69 2.80
N GLY A 245 7.53 -26.92 3.67
CA GLY A 245 7.24 -26.07 4.83
C GLY A 245 6.45 -24.80 4.49
N ASN A 246 6.55 -23.80 5.35
CA ASN A 246 5.81 -22.53 5.21
C ASN A 246 6.69 -21.28 5.39
N TYR A 247 8.01 -21.46 5.51
CA TYR A 247 9.01 -20.40 5.65
C TYR A 247 8.91 -19.52 6.91
N GLY A 248 8.09 -19.90 7.90
CA GLY A 248 7.80 -19.06 9.07
C GLY A 248 6.61 -18.11 8.87
N ASP A 249 5.98 -18.13 7.70
CA ASP A 249 4.88 -17.21 7.36
C ASP A 249 3.59 -17.48 8.16
N ASN A 250 3.51 -18.63 8.86
CA ASN A 250 2.46 -18.96 9.81
C ASN A 250 2.91 -18.71 11.25
N SER A 251 3.03 -17.43 11.59
CA SER A 251 3.49 -16.99 12.91
C SER A 251 2.50 -17.26 14.06
N LEU A 252 1.29 -17.80 13.78
CA LEU A 252 0.39 -18.28 14.84
C LEU A 252 1.05 -19.36 15.68
N LEU A 253 1.90 -20.20 15.08
CA LEU A 253 2.57 -21.30 15.76
C LEU A 253 3.54 -20.82 16.85
N TYR A 254 3.90 -19.55 16.88
CA TYR A 254 4.80 -18.96 17.87
C TYR A 254 4.07 -18.57 19.16
N PHE A 255 2.74 -18.59 19.16
CA PHE A 255 1.92 -18.21 20.30
C PHE A 255 1.66 -19.41 21.21
N HIS A 256 1.76 -19.20 22.52
CA HIS A 256 1.65 -20.27 23.52
C HIS A 256 0.34 -21.04 23.42
N GLN A 257 -0.77 -20.39 23.04
CA GLN A 257 -2.05 -21.07 22.84
C GLN A 257 -2.01 -22.10 21.69
N TYR A 258 -1.21 -21.89 20.63
CA TYR A 258 -1.05 -22.84 19.53
C TYR A 258 0.06 -23.87 19.80
N GLN A 259 1.08 -23.49 20.56
CA GLN A 259 2.15 -24.38 21.01
C GLN A 259 1.62 -25.43 22.00
N ASN A 260 0.69 -25.03 22.88
CA ASN A 260 0.14 -25.90 23.91
C ASN A 260 -1.11 -26.68 23.45
N ALA A 261 -1.78 -26.24 22.38
CA ALA A 261 -2.94 -26.95 21.82
C ALA A 261 -2.55 -28.36 21.35
N GLN A 262 -3.49 -29.29 21.44
CA GLN A 262 -3.28 -30.71 21.12
C GLN A 262 -4.21 -31.13 19.96
N PRO A 263 -3.89 -32.20 19.21
CA PRO A 263 -4.78 -32.73 18.17
C PRO A 263 -6.23 -32.89 18.65
N GLY A 264 -7.18 -32.38 17.86
CA GLY A 264 -8.60 -32.31 18.22
C GLY A 264 -9.03 -31.00 18.87
N ASP A 265 -8.08 -30.13 19.26
CA ASP A 265 -8.35 -28.73 19.56
C ASP A 265 -8.47 -27.94 18.23
N PRO A 266 -9.53 -27.15 18.00
CA PRO A 266 -9.66 -26.35 16.79
C PRO A 266 -8.48 -25.43 16.50
N LEU A 267 -7.81 -24.87 17.52
CA LEU A 267 -6.61 -24.04 17.29
C LEU A 267 -5.44 -24.87 16.75
N TYR A 268 -5.27 -26.10 17.22
CA TYR A 268 -4.25 -27.02 16.71
C TYR A 268 -4.57 -27.44 15.28
N ASP A 269 -5.78 -27.94 15.05
CA ASP A 269 -6.19 -28.55 13.78
C ASP A 269 -6.26 -27.51 12.65
N ASN A 270 -6.84 -26.32 12.91
CA ASN A 270 -7.03 -25.30 11.88
C ASN A 270 -5.73 -24.58 11.50
N ALA A 271 -4.78 -24.41 12.44
CA ALA A 271 -3.48 -23.80 12.17
C ALA A 271 -2.49 -24.75 11.46
N ARG A 272 -2.83 -26.04 11.34
CA ARG A 272 -2.01 -27.10 10.77
C ARG A 272 -2.76 -27.86 9.66
N THR A 273 -3.48 -27.13 8.81
CA THR A 273 -4.18 -27.69 7.65
C THR A 273 -3.29 -27.65 6.40
N GLY A 274 -3.36 -28.69 5.57
CA GLY A 274 -2.81 -28.67 4.23
C GLY A 274 -2.12 -29.97 3.86
N THR A 275 -1.30 -29.92 2.82
CA THR A 275 -0.80 -31.14 2.16
C THR A 275 0.59 -31.50 2.66
N GLU A 276 0.85 -32.77 2.99
CA GLU A 276 2.18 -33.26 3.35
C GLU A 276 3.06 -33.43 2.10
N ILE A 277 3.79 -32.39 1.71
CA ILE A 277 4.42 -32.30 0.38
C ILE A 277 5.57 -33.28 0.19
N LYS A 278 6.32 -33.53 1.25
CA LYS A 278 7.41 -34.50 1.25
C LYS A 278 6.92 -35.92 0.93
N ALA A 279 5.78 -36.34 1.49
CA ALA A 279 5.16 -37.63 1.20
C ALA A 279 4.64 -37.72 -0.25
N GLN A 280 4.35 -36.59 -0.88
CA GLN A 280 3.99 -36.47 -2.30
C GLN A 280 5.20 -36.37 -3.24
N GLY A 281 6.41 -36.65 -2.74
CA GLY A 281 7.63 -36.59 -3.56
C GLY A 281 8.03 -35.17 -3.96
N ARG A 282 7.63 -34.15 -3.18
CA ARG A 282 7.85 -32.73 -3.45
C ARG A 282 7.22 -32.24 -4.76
N ASP A 283 6.11 -32.86 -5.18
CA ASP A 283 5.39 -32.42 -6.37
C ASP A 283 4.74 -31.04 -6.13
N PRO A 284 5.17 -29.97 -6.81
CA PRO A 284 4.61 -28.64 -6.60
C PRO A 284 3.11 -28.58 -6.93
N HIS A 285 2.60 -29.42 -7.85
CA HIS A 285 1.17 -29.46 -8.17
C HIS A 285 0.30 -29.98 -7.02
N LYS A 286 0.91 -30.54 -5.97
CA LYS A 286 0.23 -31.01 -4.76
C LYS A 286 0.20 -29.98 -3.63
N LEU A 287 0.92 -28.85 -3.76
CA LEU A 287 1.01 -27.81 -2.73
C LEU A 287 -0.34 -27.33 -2.18
N LEU A 288 -1.36 -27.27 -3.04
CA LEU A 288 -2.68 -26.76 -2.72
C LEU A 288 -3.77 -27.83 -2.87
N GLU A 289 -3.44 -29.12 -2.78
CA GLU A 289 -4.40 -30.21 -3.00
C GLU A 289 -5.57 -30.15 -2.03
N ASP A 290 -5.30 -29.96 -0.73
CA ASP A 290 -6.33 -29.85 0.30
C ASP A 290 -7.19 -28.58 0.15
N PHE A 291 -6.57 -27.44 -0.13
CA PHE A 291 -7.29 -26.19 -0.44
C PHE A 291 -8.23 -26.38 -1.63
N ARG A 292 -7.72 -26.99 -2.71
CA ARG A 292 -8.50 -27.29 -3.90
C ARG A 292 -9.62 -28.28 -3.63
N ALA A 293 -9.41 -29.27 -2.77
CA ALA A 293 -10.43 -30.21 -2.37
C ALA A 293 -11.58 -29.49 -1.64
N ASP A 294 -11.28 -28.60 -0.69
CA ASP A 294 -12.30 -27.82 0.01
C ASP A 294 -13.08 -26.87 -0.93
N VAL A 295 -12.42 -26.27 -1.91
CA VAL A 295 -13.10 -25.49 -2.96
C VAL A 295 -14.03 -26.35 -3.81
N LEU A 296 -13.55 -27.49 -4.31
CA LEU A 296 -14.33 -28.38 -5.19
C LEU A 296 -15.53 -29.00 -4.47
N ASN A 297 -15.38 -29.30 -3.19
CA ASN A 297 -16.43 -29.88 -2.37
C ASN A 297 -17.42 -28.85 -1.79
N GLY A 298 -17.17 -27.55 -2.00
CA GLY A 298 -18.01 -26.49 -1.42
C GLY A 298 -17.89 -26.38 0.09
N THR A 299 -16.76 -26.83 0.65
CA THR A 299 -16.45 -26.85 2.10
C THR A 299 -15.38 -25.84 2.48
N LEU A 300 -15.03 -24.92 1.58
CA LEU A 300 -14.10 -23.83 1.86
C LEU A 300 -14.55 -23.06 3.12
N PRO A 301 -13.67 -22.83 4.12
CA PRO A 301 -13.99 -22.04 5.29
C PRO A 301 -14.39 -20.60 4.95
N GLN A 302 -15.00 -19.91 5.91
CA GLN A 302 -15.28 -18.49 5.76
C GLN A 302 -14.00 -17.68 5.65
N ILE A 303 -12.96 -18.01 6.44
CA ILE A 303 -11.64 -17.38 6.39
C ILE A 303 -10.58 -18.42 6.04
N SER A 304 -9.80 -18.20 4.99
CA SER A 304 -8.71 -19.10 4.59
C SER A 304 -7.41 -18.32 4.46
N TYR A 305 -6.40 -18.71 5.22
CA TYR A 305 -5.04 -18.17 5.07
C TYR A 305 -4.20 -19.16 4.28
N ILE A 306 -3.29 -18.67 3.45
CA ILE A 306 -2.39 -19.50 2.64
C ILE A 306 -0.96 -19.09 2.95
N ALA A 307 -0.12 -20.06 3.31
CA ALA A 307 1.32 -19.89 3.48
C ALA A 307 2.08 -20.83 2.53
N ALA A 308 3.04 -20.28 1.79
CA ALA A 308 3.78 -20.99 0.77
C ALA A 308 5.16 -21.44 1.31
N PRO A 309 5.77 -22.50 0.75
CA PRO A 309 7.19 -22.74 0.94
C PRO A 309 8.02 -21.60 0.35
N GLU A 310 9.22 -21.36 0.91
CA GLU A 310 10.12 -20.24 0.57
C GLU A 310 10.26 -19.98 -0.94
N ALA A 311 10.47 -21.03 -1.74
CA ALA A 311 10.69 -20.92 -3.18
C ALA A 311 9.49 -20.30 -3.95
N TYR A 312 8.32 -20.24 -3.32
CA TYR A 312 7.06 -19.76 -3.88
C TYR A 312 6.53 -18.50 -3.20
N THR A 313 7.17 -18.02 -2.13
CA THR A 313 6.74 -16.81 -1.40
C THR A 313 7.08 -15.53 -2.16
N GLU A 314 7.97 -15.59 -3.14
CA GLU A 314 8.60 -14.42 -3.77
C GLU A 314 9.60 -13.68 -2.88
N HIS A 315 10.15 -14.31 -1.84
CA HIS A 315 11.32 -13.74 -1.14
C HIS A 315 12.44 -13.39 -2.15
N PRO A 316 13.19 -12.26 -2.01
CA PRO A 316 14.07 -11.73 -3.08
C PRO A 316 15.13 -12.69 -3.64
N ASN A 317 15.61 -13.63 -2.82
CA ASN A 317 16.51 -14.70 -3.22
C ASN A 317 15.85 -15.75 -4.13
N TRP A 318 14.56 -15.62 -4.44
CA TRP A 318 13.83 -16.44 -5.40
C TRP A 318 13.19 -15.58 -6.49
N PRO A 319 13.10 -16.11 -7.72
CA PRO A 319 12.60 -15.34 -8.84
C PRO A 319 11.08 -15.17 -8.74
N ALA A 320 10.62 -13.95 -9.02
CA ALA A 320 9.21 -13.56 -8.92
C ALA A 320 8.24 -14.45 -9.74
N ASN A 321 8.72 -15.09 -10.82
CA ASN A 321 7.87 -15.96 -11.61
C ASN A 321 7.43 -17.24 -10.89
N TRP A 322 8.16 -17.71 -9.87
CA TRP A 322 7.78 -18.93 -9.13
C TRP A 322 6.62 -18.67 -8.18
N GLY A 323 6.62 -17.53 -7.48
CA GLY A 323 5.44 -17.13 -6.71
C GLY A 323 4.27 -16.70 -7.60
N ALA A 324 4.52 -16.08 -8.76
CA ALA A 324 3.45 -15.84 -9.73
C ALA A 324 2.77 -17.15 -10.18
N TRP A 325 3.54 -18.24 -10.32
CA TRP A 325 2.98 -19.57 -10.55
C TRP A 325 2.14 -20.04 -9.36
N TYR A 326 2.61 -19.91 -8.12
CA TYR A 326 1.84 -20.28 -6.93
C TYR A 326 0.52 -19.50 -6.79
N VAL A 327 0.55 -18.18 -6.97
CA VAL A 327 -0.65 -17.32 -7.04
C VAL A 327 -1.60 -17.81 -8.14
N SER A 328 -1.06 -18.25 -9.29
CA SER A 328 -1.90 -18.82 -10.35
C SER A 328 -2.57 -20.13 -9.95
N GLN A 329 -1.93 -20.96 -9.13
CA GLN A 329 -2.52 -22.20 -8.63
C GLN A 329 -3.62 -21.94 -7.60
N VAL A 330 -3.47 -20.92 -6.73
CA VAL A 330 -4.55 -20.46 -5.85
C VAL A 330 -5.76 -19.99 -6.67
N MET A 331 -5.53 -19.16 -7.70
CA MET A 331 -6.59 -18.72 -8.60
C MET A 331 -7.24 -19.88 -9.36
N ASP A 332 -6.45 -20.85 -9.84
CA ASP A 332 -6.93 -22.05 -10.53
C ASP A 332 -7.82 -22.93 -9.64
N ALA A 333 -7.46 -23.08 -8.36
CA ALA A 333 -8.27 -23.82 -7.40
C ALA A 333 -9.61 -23.11 -7.16
N LEU A 334 -9.59 -21.80 -6.87
CA LEU A 334 -10.79 -21.00 -6.62
C LEU A 334 -11.79 -21.03 -7.78
N VAL A 335 -11.33 -20.78 -9.01
CA VAL A 335 -12.23 -20.72 -10.18
C VAL A 335 -12.67 -22.10 -10.69
N ALA A 336 -12.15 -23.20 -10.12
CA ALA A 336 -12.58 -24.54 -10.47
C ALA A 336 -14.01 -24.84 -10.00
N ASN A 337 -14.50 -24.13 -8.99
CA ASN A 337 -15.89 -24.17 -8.55
C ASN A 337 -16.54 -22.78 -8.70
N PRO A 338 -17.32 -22.54 -9.77
CA PRO A 338 -17.99 -21.26 -9.99
C PRO A 338 -18.92 -20.81 -8.86
N GLU A 339 -19.53 -21.75 -8.14
CA GLU A 339 -20.42 -21.42 -7.02
C GLU A 339 -19.62 -20.80 -5.87
N VAL A 340 -18.49 -21.40 -5.51
CA VAL A 340 -17.59 -20.88 -4.47
C VAL A 340 -17.01 -19.54 -4.91
N TRP A 341 -16.37 -19.50 -6.09
CA TRP A 341 -15.73 -18.27 -6.59
C TRP A 341 -16.68 -17.08 -6.67
N SER A 342 -17.95 -17.30 -7.05
CA SER A 342 -18.95 -16.23 -7.11
C SER A 342 -19.20 -15.50 -5.79
N LYS A 343 -18.75 -16.08 -4.66
CA LYS A 343 -18.93 -15.59 -3.29
C LYS A 343 -17.59 -15.30 -2.57
N THR A 344 -16.46 -15.35 -3.29
CA THR A 344 -15.12 -15.27 -2.72
C THR A 344 -14.44 -13.91 -2.94
N VAL A 345 -13.70 -13.48 -1.93
CA VAL A 345 -12.68 -12.44 -2.03
C VAL A 345 -11.31 -13.10 -1.85
N LEU A 346 -10.38 -12.87 -2.77
CA LEU A 346 -8.96 -13.19 -2.60
C LEU A 346 -8.17 -11.89 -2.42
N PHE A 347 -7.47 -11.77 -1.30
CA PHE A 347 -6.47 -10.76 -1.07
C PHE A 347 -5.09 -11.35 -1.35
N ILE A 348 -4.32 -10.69 -2.22
CA ILE A 348 -2.90 -10.99 -2.45
C ILE A 348 -2.13 -9.75 -2.01
N ASN A 349 -1.50 -9.83 -0.84
CA ASN A 349 -0.64 -8.77 -0.32
C ASN A 349 0.78 -9.33 -0.09
N PHE A 350 1.69 -8.45 0.30
CA PHE A 350 3.04 -8.78 0.71
C PHE A 350 3.23 -8.31 2.14
N ASP A 351 4.00 -9.02 2.94
CA ASP A 351 4.24 -8.75 4.35
C ASP A 351 5.09 -7.49 4.59
N GLU A 352 6.20 -7.30 3.87
CA GLU A 352 7.08 -6.13 3.93
C GLU A 352 7.74 -5.84 2.57
N GLU A 353 8.57 -4.79 2.51
CA GLU A 353 9.08 -4.24 1.26
C GLU A 353 10.27 -4.99 0.63
N GLY A 354 10.89 -5.95 1.31
CA GLY A 354 12.09 -6.67 0.89
C GLY A 354 13.31 -5.77 0.82
N GLY A 355 13.28 -4.68 1.59
CA GLY A 355 14.23 -3.58 1.47
C GLY A 355 14.24 -2.88 0.11
N PHE A 356 13.26 -3.13 -0.77
CA PHE A 356 13.15 -2.44 -2.04
C PHE A 356 12.56 -1.03 -1.90
N PHE A 357 13.04 -0.13 -2.75
CA PHE A 357 12.68 1.28 -2.74
C PHE A 357 11.19 1.49 -3.05
N ASP A 358 10.57 2.41 -2.33
CA ASP A 358 9.27 2.98 -2.70
C ASP A 358 9.29 4.49 -2.47
N HIS A 359 8.72 5.27 -3.39
CA HIS A 359 8.79 6.73 -3.34
C HIS A 359 7.84 7.39 -2.34
N MET A 360 6.80 6.69 -1.89
CA MET A 360 5.82 7.24 -0.97
C MET A 360 6.35 7.18 0.45
N VAL A 361 6.66 8.34 1.01
CA VAL A 361 7.03 8.40 2.43
C VAL A 361 5.81 7.99 3.27
N PRO A 362 5.96 7.01 4.16
CA PRO A 362 4.80 6.47 4.86
C PRO A 362 4.22 7.43 5.89
N PRO A 363 2.90 7.38 6.12
CA PRO A 363 2.25 8.16 7.17
C PRO A 363 2.57 7.54 8.55
N THR A 364 3.16 8.35 9.44
CA THR A 364 3.48 7.93 10.80
C THR A 364 2.77 8.82 11.83
N PRO A 365 2.47 8.32 13.03
CA PRO A 365 2.04 9.18 14.13
C PRO A 365 3.18 10.12 14.55
N PRO A 366 2.87 11.32 15.08
CA PRO A 366 3.89 12.15 15.72
C PRO A 366 4.36 11.46 17.01
N MET A 367 5.67 11.40 17.24
CA MET A 367 6.21 10.85 18.49
C MET A 367 6.06 11.82 19.66
N ASP A 368 6.18 13.11 19.38
CA ASP A 368 6.03 14.19 20.34
C ASP A 368 5.53 15.47 19.65
N ALA A 369 5.26 16.51 20.45
CA ALA A 369 4.72 17.78 19.97
C ALA A 369 5.66 18.56 19.02
N THR A 370 6.96 18.25 18.99
CA THR A 370 7.92 18.86 18.05
C THR A 370 7.82 18.24 16.66
N GLN A 371 7.31 17.01 16.57
CA GLN A 371 7.14 16.25 15.33
C GLN A 371 5.72 16.29 14.78
N GLY A 372 4.84 17.11 15.37
CA GLY A 372 3.48 17.34 14.87
C GLY A 372 2.42 17.14 15.95
N GLY A 373 1.23 16.68 15.56
CA GLY A 373 0.09 16.56 16.46
C GLY A 373 -0.94 15.53 16.00
N SER A 374 -1.76 15.02 16.92
CA SER A 374 -2.79 14.04 16.60
C SER A 374 -4.06 14.34 17.36
N THR A 375 -5.21 14.29 16.69
CA THR A 375 -6.52 14.30 17.35
C THR A 375 -6.88 12.92 17.89
N VAL A 376 -6.21 11.87 17.39
CA VAL A 376 -6.36 10.48 17.81
C VAL A 376 -5.29 10.13 18.85
N ASP A 377 -5.65 9.29 19.82
CA ASP A 377 -4.70 8.73 20.78
C ASP A 377 -3.64 7.86 20.08
N THR A 378 -2.37 8.23 20.21
CA THR A 378 -1.20 7.55 19.61
C THR A 378 -0.58 6.51 20.56
N ARG A 379 -1.26 6.14 21.65
CA ARG A 379 -0.76 5.11 22.58
C ARG A 379 -0.36 3.84 21.83
N ASN A 380 0.78 3.29 22.24
CA ASN A 380 1.34 2.04 21.71
C ASN A 380 1.63 2.05 20.19
N GLU A 381 1.71 3.22 19.55
CA GLU A 381 2.22 3.36 18.19
C GLU A 381 3.72 3.68 18.11
N ILE A 382 4.33 4.03 19.24
CA ILE A 382 5.76 4.36 19.31
C ILE A 382 6.47 3.24 20.07
N TYR A 383 7.47 2.62 19.45
CA TYR A 383 8.40 1.77 20.16
C TYR A 383 9.27 2.65 21.08
N PRO A 384 9.28 2.41 22.40
CA PRO A 384 9.96 3.28 23.34
C PRO A 384 11.50 3.17 23.31
N GLY A 385 12.06 2.27 22.50
CA GLY A 385 13.43 1.80 22.69
C GLY A 385 13.52 0.92 23.93
N ASN A 386 14.60 0.17 24.07
CA ASN A 386 14.95 -0.41 25.37
C ASN A 386 16.48 -0.29 25.59
N PRO A 387 16.90 0.09 26.80
CA PRO A 387 18.28 0.14 27.25
C PRO A 387 19.21 -1.03 26.99
N GLN A 388 18.63 -2.22 27.19
CA GLN A 388 19.29 -3.37 27.81
C GLN A 388 19.63 -4.54 26.87
N ASP A 389 18.86 -4.77 25.82
CA ASP A 389 19.20 -5.58 24.64
C ASP A 389 20.17 -4.79 23.69
N PRO A 390 21.30 -5.38 23.28
CA PRO A 390 22.30 -4.75 22.40
C PRO A 390 21.87 -4.63 20.92
N ARG A 391 20.81 -5.30 20.48
CA ARG A 391 20.24 -5.17 19.12
C ARG A 391 19.42 -3.89 18.94
N GLN A 392 19.25 -3.14 20.02
CA GLN A 392 18.08 -2.30 20.15
C GLN A 392 18.12 -0.97 19.43
N PRO A 393 17.02 -0.65 18.74
CA PRO A 393 16.94 0.56 17.98
C PRO A 393 16.55 1.75 18.84
N VAL A 394 16.81 2.93 18.28
CA VAL A 394 16.29 4.20 18.79
C VAL A 394 14.76 4.18 18.84
N PRO A 395 14.14 4.89 19.80
CA PRO A 395 12.69 5.03 19.86
C PRO A 395 12.16 5.57 18.53
N ALA A 396 11.14 4.93 17.95
CA ALA A 396 10.57 5.31 16.67
C ALA A 396 9.14 4.78 16.52
N PRO A 397 8.30 5.36 15.65
CA PRO A 397 6.98 4.80 15.35
C PRO A 397 7.11 3.38 14.80
N TYR A 398 6.20 2.47 15.18
CA TYR A 398 6.15 1.15 14.54
C TYR A 398 5.88 1.29 13.04
N GLY A 399 4.93 2.15 12.67
CA GLY A 399 4.54 2.36 11.28
C GLY A 399 3.61 3.57 11.09
N LEU A 400 2.88 3.66 9.99
CA LEU A 400 2.87 2.66 8.91
C LEU A 400 4.26 2.54 8.27
N GLY A 401 4.56 1.35 7.75
CA GLY A 401 5.80 1.02 7.07
C GLY A 401 5.78 1.38 5.59
N ILE A 402 6.73 0.85 4.82
CA ILE A 402 6.86 1.13 3.38
C ILE A 402 5.66 0.55 2.62
N ARG A 403 5.28 1.13 1.47
CA ARG A 403 4.20 0.57 0.65
C ARG A 403 4.57 -0.80 0.10
N VAL A 404 3.61 -1.71 0.17
CA VAL A 404 3.69 -3.07 -0.37
C VAL A 404 2.49 -3.33 -1.29
N PRO A 405 2.60 -4.22 -2.29
CA PRO A 405 1.48 -4.51 -3.17
C PRO A 405 0.28 -5.10 -2.44
N MET A 406 -0.92 -4.72 -2.90
CA MET A 406 -2.18 -5.33 -2.51
C MET A 406 -3.11 -5.41 -3.72
N LEU A 407 -3.39 -6.64 -4.15
CA LEU A 407 -4.36 -6.96 -5.19
C LEU A 407 -5.62 -7.52 -4.55
N VAL A 408 -6.76 -6.91 -4.86
CA VAL A 408 -8.07 -7.34 -4.40
C VAL A 408 -8.75 -8.07 -5.54
N VAL A 409 -8.73 -9.39 -5.53
CA VAL A 409 -9.15 -10.27 -6.63
C VAL A 409 -10.47 -10.94 -6.28
N SER A 410 -11.54 -10.51 -6.94
CA SER A 410 -12.89 -10.94 -6.59
C SER A 410 -13.89 -10.65 -7.72
N PRO A 411 -15.04 -11.34 -7.78
CA PRO A 411 -16.12 -10.96 -8.68
C PRO A 411 -16.58 -9.49 -8.55
N TRP A 412 -16.43 -8.87 -7.37
CA TRP A 412 -16.84 -7.48 -7.09
C TRP A 412 -15.76 -6.42 -7.37
N SER A 413 -14.51 -6.83 -7.63
CA SER A 413 -13.39 -5.91 -7.87
C SER A 413 -12.94 -5.84 -9.34
N LYS A 414 -13.65 -6.51 -10.25
CA LYS A 414 -13.33 -6.54 -11.69
C LYS A 414 -13.33 -5.14 -12.31
N GLY A 415 -12.44 -4.92 -13.28
CA GLY A 415 -12.44 -3.76 -14.16
C GLY A 415 -11.13 -2.98 -14.23
N GLY A 416 -10.09 -3.48 -13.56
CA GLY A 416 -8.77 -2.85 -13.50
C GLY A 416 -8.88 -1.51 -12.77
N TRP A 417 -9.16 -1.54 -11.47
CA TRP A 417 -9.37 -0.34 -10.66
C TRP A 417 -8.14 0.01 -9.85
N VAL A 418 -7.96 1.29 -9.51
CA VAL A 418 -7.09 1.74 -8.41
C VAL A 418 -7.93 2.09 -7.20
N ASN A 419 -7.41 1.79 -6.02
CA ASN A 419 -7.85 2.38 -4.77
C ASN A 419 -6.66 3.02 -4.05
N SER A 420 -6.82 4.29 -3.65
CA SER A 420 -5.78 5.10 -3.00
C SER A 420 -6.15 5.51 -1.58
N GLN A 421 -7.05 4.77 -0.92
CA GLN A 421 -7.25 4.86 0.52
C GLN A 421 -6.07 4.22 1.26
N VAL A 422 -5.69 4.82 2.38
CA VAL A 422 -4.61 4.28 3.23
C VAL A 422 -5.07 2.98 3.89
N PHE A 423 -4.27 1.92 3.72
CA PHE A 423 -4.48 0.60 4.31
C PHE A 423 -3.16 0.02 4.87
N ASP A 424 -3.27 -0.97 5.75
CA ASP A 424 -2.15 -1.84 6.16
C ASP A 424 -2.64 -3.28 6.42
N HIS A 425 -1.82 -4.17 7.00
CA HIS A 425 -2.26 -5.55 7.30
C HIS A 425 -3.47 -5.64 8.23
N THR A 426 -3.65 -4.66 9.12
CA THR A 426 -4.82 -4.64 10.01
C THR A 426 -6.11 -4.33 9.25
N SER A 427 -6.02 -3.76 8.04
CA SER A 427 -7.18 -3.59 7.15
C SER A 427 -7.81 -4.91 6.72
N VAL A 428 -7.07 -6.03 6.73
CA VAL A 428 -7.63 -7.38 6.50
C VAL A 428 -8.56 -7.79 7.64
N ILE A 429 -8.15 -7.54 8.89
CA ILE A 429 -8.98 -7.76 10.09
C ILE A 429 -10.21 -6.86 10.02
N HIS A 430 -10.04 -5.58 9.72
CA HIS A 430 -11.17 -4.63 9.56
C HIS A 430 -12.18 -5.10 8.50
N PHE A 431 -11.73 -5.67 7.38
CA PHE A 431 -12.64 -6.19 6.35
C PHE A 431 -13.48 -7.36 6.89
N ILE A 432 -12.86 -8.26 7.65
CA ILE A 432 -13.55 -9.39 8.29
C ILE A 432 -14.55 -8.89 9.36
N GLU A 433 -14.15 -7.91 10.17
CA GLU A 433 -15.04 -7.21 11.11
C GLU A 433 -16.22 -6.55 10.41
N ALA A 434 -15.99 -5.81 9.32
CA ALA A 434 -17.03 -5.16 8.53
C ALA A 434 -18.01 -6.18 7.93
N ARG A 435 -17.51 -7.36 7.55
CA ARG A 435 -18.33 -8.43 6.98
C ARG A 435 -19.18 -9.15 8.03
N PHE A 436 -18.59 -9.57 9.15
CA PHE A 436 -19.22 -10.50 10.09
C PHE A 436 -19.56 -9.86 11.45
N GLY A 437 -19.09 -8.66 11.76
CA GLY A 437 -19.22 -8.02 13.07
C GLY A 437 -20.68 -7.73 13.48
N ASP A 438 -21.54 -7.39 12.52
CA ASP A 438 -22.99 -7.24 12.76
C ASP A 438 -23.64 -8.51 13.33
N GLU A 439 -23.15 -9.68 12.90
CA GLU A 439 -23.64 -11.00 13.29
C GLU A 439 -22.94 -11.50 14.58
N HIS A 440 -21.73 -10.97 14.85
CA HIS A 440 -20.85 -11.42 15.93
C HIS A 440 -20.22 -10.24 16.69
N PRO A 441 -20.93 -9.61 17.65
CA PRO A 441 -20.44 -8.40 18.34
C PRO A 441 -19.10 -8.55 19.09
N GLY A 442 -18.70 -9.78 19.43
CA GLY A 442 -17.40 -10.08 20.07
C GLY A 442 -16.21 -10.17 19.11
N LEU A 443 -16.45 -10.01 17.80
CA LEU A 443 -15.42 -10.20 16.77
C LEU A 443 -14.39 -9.07 16.71
N ALA A 444 -14.73 -7.86 17.15
CA ALA A 444 -13.82 -6.71 17.06
C ALA A 444 -12.47 -6.96 17.75
N GLU A 445 -11.37 -6.72 17.03
CA GLU A 445 -10.01 -6.88 17.51
C GLU A 445 -9.61 -5.72 18.41
N THR A 446 -9.36 -6.02 19.67
CA THR A 446 -9.02 -5.03 20.69
C THR A 446 -7.55 -4.63 20.66
N ASN A 447 -6.69 -5.40 20.01
CA ASN A 447 -5.28 -5.05 19.95
C ASN A 447 -5.02 -3.90 18.95
N ILE A 448 -5.80 -3.75 17.88
CA ILE A 448 -5.59 -2.64 16.93
C ILE A 448 -5.69 -1.31 17.68
N THR A 449 -4.60 -0.52 17.67
CA THR A 449 -4.50 0.75 18.42
C THR A 449 -5.59 1.74 17.98
N PRO A 450 -5.94 2.73 18.82
CA PRO A 450 -6.87 3.79 18.42
C PRO A 450 -6.41 4.55 17.17
N TRP A 451 -5.12 4.89 17.09
CA TRP A 451 -4.55 5.59 15.94
C TRP A 451 -4.67 4.79 14.66
N ARG A 452 -4.21 3.52 14.66
CA ARG A 452 -4.24 2.67 13.47
C ARG A 452 -5.67 2.42 13.02
N ARG A 453 -6.56 2.07 13.94
CA ARG A 453 -7.98 1.85 13.67
C ARG A 453 -8.66 3.07 13.01
N ALA A 454 -8.24 4.27 13.38
CA ALA A 454 -8.76 5.51 12.80
C ALA A 454 -8.17 5.83 11.42
N VAL A 455 -6.88 5.56 11.20
CA VAL A 455 -6.13 5.96 9.99
C VAL A 455 -6.28 4.98 8.83
N VAL A 456 -6.25 3.67 9.09
CA VAL A 456 -6.31 2.66 8.02
C VAL A 456 -7.76 2.26 7.73
N GLY A 457 -8.09 2.14 6.45
CA GLY A 457 -9.42 1.70 6.02
C GLY A 457 -9.69 0.21 6.24
N ASP A 458 -10.90 -0.22 5.88
CA ASP A 458 -11.40 -1.59 6.05
C ASP A 458 -11.42 -2.41 4.74
N LEU A 459 -10.72 -1.94 3.71
CA LEU A 459 -10.70 -2.48 2.33
C LEU A 459 -12.04 -2.47 1.57
N THR A 460 -13.17 -2.08 2.19
CA THR A 460 -14.48 -2.16 1.51
C THR A 460 -14.59 -1.22 0.31
N SER A 461 -13.86 -0.10 0.33
CA SER A 461 -13.79 0.85 -0.79
C SER A 461 -13.07 0.29 -2.03
N ALA A 462 -12.41 -0.86 -1.94
CA ALA A 462 -11.78 -1.52 -3.09
C ALA A 462 -12.80 -2.24 -4.01
N PHE A 463 -14.06 -2.34 -3.59
CA PHE A 463 -15.11 -3.13 -4.24
C PHE A 463 -16.28 -2.27 -4.75
N ASP A 464 -17.05 -2.83 -5.69
CA ASP A 464 -18.44 -2.40 -5.94
C ASP A 464 -19.36 -3.62 -5.79
N PHE A 465 -20.00 -3.72 -4.62
CA PHE A 465 -20.95 -4.80 -4.33
C PHE A 465 -22.31 -4.62 -5.03
N SER A 466 -22.62 -3.39 -5.45
CA SER A 466 -23.94 -3.00 -5.96
C SER A 466 -24.15 -3.34 -7.45
N LYS A 467 -23.07 -3.49 -8.22
CA LYS A 467 -23.12 -3.78 -9.66
C LYS A 467 -22.35 -5.04 -9.99
N ALA A 468 -22.97 -5.93 -10.74
CA ALA A 468 -22.27 -7.01 -11.41
C ALA A 468 -21.29 -6.40 -12.44
N ASN A 469 -19.99 -6.33 -12.10
CA ASN A 469 -18.99 -5.74 -12.99
C ASN A 469 -18.78 -6.64 -14.23
N ALA A 470 -19.29 -6.20 -15.38
CA ALA A 470 -19.26 -6.92 -16.65
C ALA A 470 -18.16 -6.44 -17.62
N ARG A 471 -17.19 -5.64 -17.13
CA ARG A 471 -16.15 -5.08 -18.00
C ARG A 471 -15.22 -6.18 -18.50
N LYS A 472 -15.19 -6.39 -19.82
CA LYS A 472 -14.21 -7.27 -20.48
C LYS A 472 -12.84 -6.62 -20.41
N VAL A 473 -11.88 -7.32 -19.79
CA VAL A 473 -10.48 -6.89 -19.71
C VAL A 473 -9.67 -7.62 -20.78
N LYS A 474 -8.80 -6.90 -21.48
CA LYS A 474 -7.88 -7.48 -22.44
C LYS A 474 -6.63 -7.94 -21.71
N LEU A 475 -6.47 -9.25 -21.53
CA LEU A 475 -5.32 -9.83 -20.86
C LEU A 475 -4.15 -10.03 -21.86
N PRO A 476 -2.88 -9.81 -21.46
CA PRO A 476 -1.71 -10.07 -22.30
C PRO A 476 -1.46 -11.57 -22.49
N LYS A 477 -0.75 -12.02 -23.53
CA LYS A 477 -0.42 -13.45 -23.72
C LYS A 477 0.72 -13.86 -22.79
N ALA A 478 0.60 -15.00 -22.09
CA ALA A 478 1.62 -15.41 -21.12
C ALA A 478 1.77 -16.94 -21.08
N ALA A 479 2.89 -17.48 -21.56
CA ALA A 479 3.40 -18.73 -21.03
C ALA A 479 4.93 -18.71 -21.01
N SER A 480 5.49 -18.93 -19.81
CA SER A 480 6.68 -19.74 -19.49
C SER A 480 7.09 -19.53 -18.02
N TYR A 481 6.16 -19.70 -17.05
CA TYR A 481 6.42 -19.41 -15.63
C TYR A 481 6.60 -20.64 -14.74
N LEU A 482 6.57 -21.86 -15.29
CA LEU A 482 6.93 -23.04 -14.50
C LEU A 482 8.39 -22.90 -14.05
N PRO A 483 8.73 -23.22 -12.79
CA PRO A 483 10.12 -23.38 -12.37
C PRO A 483 10.86 -24.26 -13.38
N THR A 484 11.99 -23.78 -13.90
CA THR A 484 12.78 -24.48 -14.92
C THR A 484 13.47 -25.71 -14.35
N ASP A 485 13.74 -25.68 -13.04
CA ASP A 485 14.24 -26.76 -12.22
C ASP A 485 13.80 -26.53 -10.75
N LEU A 486 13.91 -27.55 -9.90
CA LEU A 486 13.61 -27.49 -8.46
C LEU A 486 14.91 -27.50 -7.65
N VAL A 487 15.86 -26.62 -7.98
CA VAL A 487 17.17 -26.50 -7.31
C VAL A 487 17.41 -25.03 -6.94
N PRO A 488 18.00 -24.73 -5.76
CA PRO A 488 18.43 -23.36 -5.43
C PRO A 488 19.56 -22.87 -6.34
N HIS A 489 19.54 -21.59 -6.71
CA HIS A 489 20.58 -20.95 -7.52
C HIS A 489 21.28 -19.82 -6.75
N PRO A 490 22.56 -19.52 -7.07
CA PRO A 490 23.22 -18.33 -6.53
C PRO A 490 22.58 -17.05 -7.07
N ASN A 491 22.68 -15.96 -6.31
CA ASN A 491 22.17 -14.65 -6.73
C ASN A 491 22.88 -14.16 -8.01
N ASP A 492 22.11 -13.57 -8.91
CA ASP A 492 22.60 -12.97 -10.14
C ASP A 492 23.35 -11.66 -9.86
N PRO A 493 24.45 -11.37 -10.57
CA PRO A 493 25.16 -10.12 -10.41
C PRO A 493 24.33 -8.93 -10.91
N LEU A 494 24.27 -7.86 -10.10
CA LEU A 494 23.57 -6.62 -10.43
C LEU A 494 24.54 -5.56 -10.94
N VAL A 495 24.23 -4.93 -12.08
CA VAL A 495 24.99 -3.79 -12.60
C VAL A 495 24.05 -2.60 -12.79
N PRO A 496 24.18 -1.53 -11.97
CA PRO A 496 23.46 -0.29 -12.20
C PRO A 496 23.83 0.34 -13.55
N PRO A 497 22.91 1.10 -14.18
CA PRO A 497 23.21 1.80 -15.41
C PRO A 497 24.28 2.88 -15.20
N THR A 498 25.11 3.11 -16.22
CA THR A 498 26.14 4.16 -16.21
C THR A 498 25.55 5.58 -16.22
N LEU A 499 24.33 5.73 -16.72
CA LEU A 499 23.56 6.98 -16.74
C LEU A 499 22.19 6.72 -16.10
N PRO A 500 21.99 7.12 -14.83
CA PRO A 500 20.70 6.96 -14.18
C PRO A 500 19.68 7.94 -14.80
N LEU A 501 18.53 7.41 -15.22
CA LEU A 501 17.41 8.17 -15.76
C LEU A 501 16.17 7.86 -14.93
N MET A 502 15.22 8.79 -14.89
CA MET A 502 13.92 8.50 -14.28
C MET A 502 13.29 7.27 -14.95
N PRO A 503 12.79 6.30 -14.17
CA PRO A 503 12.03 5.19 -14.70
C PRO A 503 10.85 5.66 -15.56
N HIS A 504 10.52 4.86 -16.57
CA HIS A 504 9.35 5.11 -17.40
C HIS A 504 8.14 4.34 -16.86
N GLN A 505 7.12 5.06 -16.39
CA GLN A 505 5.80 4.49 -16.09
C GLN A 505 4.93 4.43 -17.36
N GLU A 506 4.15 3.37 -17.53
CA GLU A 506 3.22 3.21 -18.65
C GLU A 506 2.25 4.40 -18.75
N THR A 507 2.08 4.92 -19.96
CA THR A 507 1.10 5.99 -20.23
C THR A 507 -0.33 5.52 -20.02
N GLY A 508 -1.20 6.44 -19.61
CA GLY A 508 -2.64 6.24 -19.47
C GLY A 508 -3.14 6.28 -18.03
N VAL A 509 -4.45 6.47 -17.91
CA VAL A 509 -5.16 6.49 -16.62
C VAL A 509 -5.94 5.18 -16.41
N ARG A 510 -6.39 4.99 -15.18
CA ARG A 510 -7.18 3.84 -14.75
C ARG A 510 -8.45 4.30 -14.01
N PRO A 511 -9.56 3.56 -14.07
CA PRO A 511 -10.67 3.77 -13.15
C PRO A 511 -10.21 3.84 -11.69
N ALA A 512 -10.69 4.82 -10.95
CA ALA A 512 -10.36 5.03 -9.54
C ALA A 512 -11.60 4.90 -8.67
N ARG A 513 -11.48 4.18 -7.56
CA ARG A 513 -12.57 4.02 -6.58
C ARG A 513 -12.81 5.32 -5.82
N ALA A 514 -14.08 5.59 -5.51
CA ALA A 514 -14.46 6.70 -4.64
C ALA A 514 -13.75 6.59 -3.28
N LEU A 515 -13.20 7.70 -2.78
CA LEU A 515 -12.50 7.73 -1.51
C LEU A 515 -13.21 8.61 -0.47
N PRO A 516 -13.04 8.33 0.84
CA PRO A 516 -13.75 9.02 1.92
C PRO A 516 -13.11 10.36 2.35
N TYR A 517 -12.20 10.93 1.55
CA TYR A 517 -11.42 12.10 1.98
C TYR A 517 -12.07 13.42 1.59
N THR A 518 -12.03 14.42 2.47
CA THR A 518 -12.31 15.81 2.09
C THR A 518 -11.44 16.70 2.97
N LEU A 519 -10.29 17.06 2.43
CA LEU A 519 -9.16 17.61 3.19
C LEU A 519 -8.87 19.04 2.78
N HIS A 520 -8.50 19.86 3.76
CA HIS A 520 -7.98 21.20 3.56
C HIS A 520 -6.74 21.41 4.44
N ALA A 521 -5.81 22.21 3.93
CA ALA A 521 -4.72 22.76 4.71
C ALA A 521 -4.60 24.23 4.33
N HIS A 522 -4.78 25.11 5.31
CA HIS A 522 -4.86 26.55 5.14
C HIS A 522 -3.66 27.23 5.80
N GLY A 523 -2.84 27.90 5.01
CA GLY A 523 -1.62 28.58 5.49
C GLY A 523 -1.85 30.05 5.76
N SER A 524 -1.34 30.55 6.89
CA SER A 524 -1.45 31.97 7.27
C SER A 524 -0.18 32.52 7.92
N VAL A 525 0.12 33.79 7.63
CA VAL A 525 1.25 34.50 8.26
C VAL A 525 0.81 35.09 9.61
N GLN A 526 1.50 34.73 10.69
CA GLN A 526 1.33 35.31 12.02
C GLN A 526 2.37 36.42 12.25
N THR A 527 2.19 37.59 11.63
CA THR A 527 3.19 38.69 11.60
C THR A 527 3.72 39.07 12.98
N ALA A 528 2.86 39.19 13.99
CA ALA A 528 3.28 39.58 15.35
C ALA A 528 4.23 38.56 16.01
N LYS A 529 4.20 37.30 15.56
CA LYS A 529 5.04 36.21 16.07
C LYS A 529 6.15 35.82 15.07
N GLN A 530 6.26 36.51 13.93
CA GLN A 530 7.16 36.15 12.83
C GLN A 530 7.12 34.64 12.49
N SER A 531 5.91 34.10 12.46
CA SER A 531 5.66 32.67 12.30
C SER A 531 4.70 32.42 11.13
N PHE A 532 4.71 31.20 10.59
CA PHE A 532 3.72 30.72 9.64
C PHE A 532 2.92 29.59 10.28
N ALA A 533 1.60 29.65 10.17
CA ALA A 533 0.70 28.62 10.69
C ALA A 533 0.03 27.87 9.55
N ILE A 534 -0.25 26.59 9.78
CA ILE A 534 -1.06 25.76 8.88
C ILE A 534 -2.17 25.13 9.71
N ASP A 535 -3.40 25.43 9.34
CA ASP A 535 -4.61 24.79 9.83
C ASP A 535 -4.93 23.58 8.96
N PHE A 536 -5.01 22.39 9.56
CA PHE A 536 -5.37 21.14 8.91
C PHE A 536 -6.82 20.80 9.24
N ASP A 537 -7.70 20.85 8.25
CA ASP A 537 -9.12 20.52 8.41
C ASP A 537 -9.45 19.22 7.69
N ASN A 538 -10.16 18.34 8.38
CA ASN A 538 -10.73 17.15 7.79
C ASN A 538 -12.25 17.18 7.91
N ILE A 539 -12.94 17.47 6.80
CA ILE A 539 -14.40 17.43 6.72
C ILE A 539 -14.90 16.19 5.96
N GLY A 540 -14.00 15.23 5.70
CA GLY A 540 -14.30 13.94 5.09
C GLY A 540 -14.89 12.93 6.07
N GLN A 541 -14.77 11.65 5.72
CA GLN A 541 -15.29 10.51 6.49
C GLN A 541 -14.20 9.54 6.95
N ALA A 542 -12.94 9.75 6.54
CA ALA A 542 -11.79 8.99 7.04
C ALA A 542 -10.74 9.93 7.64
N THR A 543 -10.06 9.45 8.68
CA THR A 543 -8.91 10.15 9.28
C THR A 543 -7.81 10.30 8.23
N ALA A 544 -7.11 11.43 8.26
CA ALA A 544 -5.98 11.69 7.39
C ALA A 544 -4.73 12.03 8.20
N VAL A 545 -3.58 11.58 7.68
CA VAL A 545 -2.27 12.02 8.15
C VAL A 545 -1.71 13.01 7.13
N PHE A 546 -1.46 14.23 7.56
CA PHE A 546 -0.76 15.25 6.78
C PHE A 546 0.71 15.24 7.17
N GLN A 547 1.60 15.19 6.17
CA GLN A 547 3.04 15.31 6.40
C GLN A 547 3.54 16.64 5.86
N VAL A 548 4.15 17.45 6.72
CA VAL A 548 4.70 18.76 6.37
C VAL A 548 6.21 18.68 6.29
N ARG A 549 6.76 19.18 5.19
CA ARG A 549 8.19 19.24 4.92
C ARG A 549 8.63 20.69 4.79
N SER A 550 9.77 21.02 5.39
CA SER A 550 10.45 22.28 5.16
C SER A 550 11.30 22.19 3.88
N GLY A 551 11.29 23.24 3.08
CA GLY A 551 12.23 23.43 1.97
C GLY A 551 13.65 23.78 2.45
N HIS A 552 13.84 23.98 3.76
CA HIS A 552 15.14 24.21 4.39
C HIS A 552 15.62 22.91 5.09
N GLU A 553 16.89 22.55 4.88
CA GLU A 553 17.45 21.22 5.22
C GLU A 553 17.43 20.82 6.71
N LEU A 554 17.12 21.76 7.61
CA LEU A 554 17.33 21.57 9.05
C LEU A 554 16.18 20.82 9.76
N ASP A 555 14.94 20.93 9.29
CA ASP A 555 13.79 20.37 10.00
C ASP A 555 13.39 18.98 9.50
N ALA A 556 13.22 18.04 10.42
CA ALA A 556 12.53 16.78 10.10
C ALA A 556 11.06 17.08 9.73
N PRO A 557 10.46 16.29 8.82
CA PRO A 557 9.04 16.40 8.52
C PRO A 557 8.19 16.25 9.79
N ARG A 558 7.07 16.98 9.84
CA ARG A 558 6.07 16.89 10.93
C ARG A 558 4.81 16.18 10.44
N CYS A 559 4.22 15.32 11.26
CA CYS A 559 3.02 14.57 10.94
C CYS A 559 1.82 15.04 11.77
N TYR A 560 0.70 15.32 11.11
CA TYR A 560 -0.55 15.78 11.72
C TYR A 560 -1.67 14.79 11.42
N THR A 561 -2.17 14.08 12.43
CA THR A 561 -3.31 13.16 12.29
C THR A 561 -4.60 13.86 12.68
N VAL A 562 -5.57 13.91 11.76
CA VAL A 562 -6.84 14.64 11.94
C VAL A 562 -8.03 13.75 11.61
N GLU A 563 -8.87 13.46 12.60
CA GLU A 563 -10.14 12.74 12.43
C GLU A 563 -11.18 13.54 11.64
N PRO A 564 -12.18 12.85 11.06
CA PRO A 564 -13.36 13.49 10.50
C PRO A 564 -14.00 14.53 11.44
N GLY A 565 -14.30 15.71 10.92
CA GLY A 565 -14.92 16.82 11.63
C GLY A 565 -14.00 17.56 12.60
N LYS A 566 -12.70 17.27 12.63
CA LYS A 566 -11.73 17.92 13.52
C LYS A 566 -10.72 18.76 12.74
N GLN A 567 -9.97 19.56 13.50
CA GLN A 567 -8.91 20.44 13.02
C GLN A 567 -7.68 20.37 13.95
N LEU A 568 -6.49 20.57 13.40
CA LEU A 568 -5.25 20.85 14.14
C LEU A 568 -4.52 22.05 13.53
N GLU A 569 -3.78 22.79 14.35
CA GLU A 569 -2.88 23.85 13.90
C GLU A 569 -1.42 23.40 14.08
N GLY A 570 -0.60 23.60 13.05
CA GLY A 570 0.86 23.56 13.14
C GLY A 570 1.44 24.97 13.02
N VAL A 571 2.49 25.29 13.80
CA VAL A 571 3.15 26.60 13.75
C VAL A 571 4.66 26.43 13.54
N TRP A 572 5.21 27.20 12.61
CA TRP A 572 6.63 27.28 12.28
C TRP A 572 7.14 28.67 12.62
N ASN A 573 8.08 28.75 13.57
CA ASN A 573 8.75 29.99 13.93
C ASN A 573 9.85 30.28 12.92
N ILE A 574 9.57 31.16 11.96
CA ILE A 574 10.44 31.44 10.82
C ILE A 574 11.70 32.21 11.26
N ALA A 575 11.52 33.20 12.14
CA ALA A 575 12.62 34.01 12.66
C ALA A 575 13.62 33.17 13.49
N ALA A 576 13.14 32.19 14.27
CA ALA A 576 14.01 31.30 15.03
C ALA A 576 14.91 30.43 14.13
N GLY A 577 14.49 30.18 12.89
CA GLY A 577 15.29 29.51 11.86
C GLY A 577 16.37 30.39 11.22
N GLY A 578 16.50 31.66 11.63
CA GLY A 578 17.47 32.60 11.06
C GLY A 578 17.10 33.11 9.66
N THR A 579 15.84 32.99 9.27
CA THR A 579 15.30 33.45 7.98
C THR A 579 14.02 34.28 8.18
N THR A 580 13.58 34.95 7.13
CA THR A 580 12.27 35.65 7.07
C THR A 580 11.32 34.99 6.07
N GLU A 581 11.78 33.93 5.41
CA GLU A 581 11.06 33.22 4.36
C GLU A 581 10.58 31.86 4.86
N TYR A 582 9.39 31.47 4.43
CA TYR A 582 8.85 30.12 4.63
C TYR A 582 8.81 29.40 3.28
N ASP A 583 9.14 28.11 3.30
CA ASP A 583 8.93 27.15 2.21
C ASP A 583 8.45 25.85 2.85
N LEU A 584 7.14 25.60 2.80
CA LEU A 584 6.51 24.44 3.43
C LEU A 584 5.67 23.69 2.40
N SER A 585 5.79 22.36 2.40
CA SER A 585 4.98 21.47 1.57
C SER A 585 4.22 20.49 2.44
N VAL A 586 2.91 20.40 2.26
CA VAL A 586 2.00 19.47 2.94
C VAL A 586 1.60 18.37 1.97
N TYR A 587 1.78 17.12 2.36
CA TYR A 587 1.36 15.93 1.63
C TYR A 587 0.27 15.22 2.43
N GLY A 588 -0.71 14.65 1.73
CA GLY A 588 -1.77 13.83 2.32
C GLY A 588 -2.18 12.67 1.39
N PRO A 589 -3.21 11.90 1.77
CA PRO A 589 -3.67 10.77 0.98
C PRO A 589 -4.25 11.22 -0.38
N ASN A 590 -4.31 10.27 -1.33
CA ASN A 590 -4.82 10.47 -2.69
C ASN A 590 -4.28 11.72 -3.42
N GLY A 591 -2.97 11.97 -3.32
CA GLY A 591 -2.32 13.09 -4.01
C GLY A 591 -2.69 14.48 -3.47
N PHE A 592 -3.30 14.57 -2.28
CA PHE A 592 -3.50 15.86 -1.62
C PHE A 592 -2.16 16.57 -1.39
N TYR A 593 -2.05 17.80 -1.89
CA TYR A 593 -0.84 18.60 -1.76
C TYR A 593 -1.15 20.09 -1.53
N ARG A 594 -0.38 20.72 -0.63
CA ARG A 594 -0.30 22.18 -0.50
C ARG A 594 1.16 22.63 -0.44
N GLY A 595 1.53 23.64 -1.21
CA GLY A 595 2.82 24.33 -1.11
C GLY A 595 2.61 25.76 -0.64
N PHE A 596 3.45 26.23 0.27
CA PHE A 596 3.43 27.58 0.81
C PHE A 596 4.83 28.17 0.75
N LYS A 597 5.00 29.23 -0.04
CA LYS A 597 6.23 30.03 -0.14
C LYS A 597 5.92 31.51 0.01
N GLY A 598 6.76 32.20 0.77
CA GLY A 598 6.64 33.64 0.96
C GLY A 598 7.50 34.15 2.11
N GLY A 599 7.23 35.37 2.56
CA GLY A 599 7.93 35.98 3.70
C GLY A 599 6.97 36.37 4.82
N VAL A 600 7.40 36.22 6.08
CA VAL A 600 6.64 36.69 7.25
C VAL A 600 6.83 38.19 7.50
N GLU A 601 7.86 38.80 6.93
CA GLU A 601 8.18 40.21 7.04
C GLU A 601 9.00 40.74 5.84
N GLY A 602 9.11 42.08 5.75
CA GLY A 602 9.88 42.78 4.72
C GLY A 602 9.03 43.70 3.85
N HIS A 603 9.65 44.79 3.37
CA HIS A 603 8.99 45.71 2.46
C HIS A 603 8.62 45.00 1.15
N GLY A 604 7.33 45.01 0.83
CA GLY A 604 6.87 44.46 -0.42
C GLY A 604 6.52 42.98 -0.42
N ARG A 605 6.44 42.32 0.75
CA ARG A 605 5.87 40.98 0.83
C ARG A 605 4.39 40.96 0.50
N ALA A 606 3.95 39.92 -0.19
CA ALA A 606 2.55 39.58 -0.32
C ALA A 606 2.05 38.95 0.98
N ASN A 607 0.80 39.22 1.33
CA ASN A 607 0.09 38.51 2.39
C ASN A 607 -1.32 38.23 1.86
N LEU A 608 -1.52 37.02 1.36
CA LEU A 608 -2.80 36.56 0.85
C LEU A 608 -3.35 35.48 1.78
N ASP A 609 -4.63 35.60 2.09
CA ASP A 609 -5.42 34.50 2.62
C ASP A 609 -6.06 33.78 1.42
N VAL A 610 -5.57 32.57 1.12
CA VAL A 610 -6.02 31.72 0.01
C VAL A 610 -6.75 30.52 0.57
N GLN A 611 -8.09 30.51 0.43
CA GLN A 611 -8.95 29.43 0.92
C GLN A 611 -9.53 28.66 -0.26
N ALA A 612 -9.41 27.34 -0.21
CA ALA A 612 -10.04 26.43 -1.16
C ALA A 612 -11.32 25.86 -0.57
N SER A 613 -12.41 25.86 -1.34
CA SER A 613 -13.65 25.16 -1.04
C SER A 613 -14.05 24.24 -2.18
N TYR A 614 -14.71 23.13 -1.85
CA TYR A 614 -15.14 22.14 -2.82
C TYR A 614 -16.67 22.21 -3.01
N ASP A 615 -17.12 22.38 -4.24
CA ASP A 615 -18.50 22.13 -4.64
C ASP A 615 -18.59 20.66 -5.06
N GLN A 616 -18.77 19.77 -4.08
CA GLN A 616 -18.83 18.31 -4.29
C GLN A 616 -19.98 17.91 -5.24
N GLN A 617 -21.09 18.66 -5.22
CA GLN A 617 -22.23 18.36 -6.10
C GLN A 617 -21.87 18.55 -7.58
N LYS A 618 -21.10 19.61 -7.89
CA LYS A 618 -20.63 19.88 -9.26
C LYS A 618 -19.27 19.28 -9.56
N GLY A 619 -18.54 18.79 -8.55
CA GLY A 619 -17.16 18.32 -8.68
C GLY A 619 -16.20 19.46 -9.05
N ASN A 620 -16.39 20.63 -8.45
CA ASN A 620 -15.58 21.83 -8.75
C ASN A 620 -14.80 22.28 -7.51
N ILE A 621 -13.74 23.05 -7.74
CA ILE A 621 -13.02 23.78 -6.70
C ILE A 621 -13.27 25.28 -6.86
N ALA A 622 -13.34 26.01 -5.75
CA ALA A 622 -13.32 27.46 -5.72
C ALA A 622 -12.20 27.96 -4.81
N LEU A 623 -11.54 29.03 -5.23
CA LEU A 623 -10.59 29.76 -4.41
C LEU A 623 -11.20 31.11 -4.02
N ASN A 624 -11.18 31.41 -2.73
CA ASN A 624 -11.37 32.76 -2.20
C ASN A 624 -9.99 33.32 -1.83
N ILE A 625 -9.59 34.41 -2.49
CA ILE A 625 -8.28 35.02 -2.31
C ILE A 625 -8.48 36.42 -1.76
N VAL A 626 -8.04 36.64 -0.52
CA VAL A 626 -8.13 37.93 0.18
C VAL A 626 -6.75 38.57 0.23
N ASN A 627 -6.64 39.82 -0.20
CA ASN A 627 -5.42 40.60 -0.07
C ASN A 627 -5.39 41.28 1.31
N LEU A 628 -4.57 40.76 2.23
CA LEU A 628 -4.45 41.30 3.58
C LEU A 628 -3.48 42.50 3.68
N THR A 629 -2.90 42.93 2.58
CA THR A 629 -1.95 44.06 2.56
C THR A 629 -2.66 45.39 2.39
N GLY A 630 -2.01 46.48 2.84
CA GLY A 630 -2.45 47.85 2.62
C GLY A 630 -2.24 48.38 1.20
N ARG A 631 -1.92 47.52 0.22
CA ARG A 631 -1.65 47.92 -1.18
C ARG A 631 -2.30 46.94 -2.16
N LYS A 632 -2.44 47.37 -3.41
CA LYS A 632 -2.96 46.53 -4.50
C LYS A 632 -1.93 45.46 -4.89
N LEU A 633 -2.39 44.22 -5.09
CA LEU A 633 -1.58 43.10 -5.57
C LEU A 633 -2.13 42.55 -6.89
N ARG A 634 -1.26 42.16 -7.83
CA ARG A 634 -1.62 41.47 -9.07
C ARG A 634 -1.40 39.98 -8.88
N VAL A 635 -2.49 39.27 -8.65
CA VAL A 635 -2.51 37.83 -8.41
C VAL A 635 -2.72 37.10 -9.73
N SER A 636 -1.92 36.05 -9.96
CA SER A 636 -2.12 35.08 -11.03
C SER A 636 -2.44 33.70 -10.43
N VAL A 637 -3.37 32.98 -11.02
CA VAL A 637 -3.64 31.57 -10.72
C VAL A 637 -3.46 30.77 -12.00
N LEU A 638 -2.39 29.97 -12.06
CA LEU A 638 -2.10 29.03 -13.13
C LEU A 638 -2.77 27.70 -12.83
N ASP A 639 -3.58 27.21 -13.76
CA ASP A 639 -4.03 25.82 -13.80
C ASP A 639 -2.98 24.99 -14.57
N GLN A 640 -2.19 24.20 -13.86
CA GLN A 640 -1.09 23.41 -14.43
C GLN A 640 -1.60 22.33 -15.39
N TYR A 641 -2.86 21.92 -15.28
CA TYR A 641 -3.45 20.89 -16.15
C TYR A 641 -3.95 21.44 -17.47
N THR A 642 -4.29 22.73 -17.53
CA THR A 642 -4.81 23.34 -18.77
C THR A 642 -3.91 24.43 -19.33
N GLY A 643 -2.87 24.82 -18.59
CA GLY A 643 -2.00 25.96 -18.90
C GLY A 643 -2.70 27.33 -18.82
N LYS A 644 -3.97 27.36 -18.40
CA LYS A 644 -4.76 28.60 -18.34
C LYS A 644 -4.37 29.41 -17.13
N VAL A 645 -4.25 30.72 -17.32
CA VAL A 645 -3.92 31.67 -16.26
C VAL A 645 -5.11 32.61 -16.01
N PHE A 646 -5.59 32.65 -14.78
CA PHE A 646 -6.48 33.71 -14.30
C PHE A 646 -5.66 34.82 -13.67
N GLN A 647 -5.81 36.06 -14.11
CA GLN A 647 -5.13 37.21 -13.52
C GLN A 647 -6.12 38.24 -12.98
N LYS A 648 -5.84 38.77 -11.80
CA LYS A 648 -6.65 39.82 -11.18
C LYS A 648 -5.80 40.76 -10.33
N ALA A 649 -6.00 42.06 -10.52
CA ALA A 649 -5.55 43.04 -9.53
C ALA A 649 -6.58 43.11 -8.40
N ILE A 650 -6.16 42.76 -7.18
CA ILE A 650 -6.99 42.79 -5.97
C ILE A 650 -6.59 44.04 -5.18
N PRO A 651 -7.50 44.99 -4.93
CA PRO A 651 -7.23 46.15 -4.08
C PRO A 651 -6.83 45.76 -2.66
N ALA A 652 -6.33 46.74 -1.89
CA ALA A 652 -5.97 46.53 -0.50
C ALA A 652 -7.20 46.10 0.31
N LEU A 653 -7.06 45.06 1.14
CA LEU A 653 -8.12 44.54 2.03
C LEU A 653 -9.38 44.06 1.32
N GLU A 654 -9.30 43.78 0.01
CA GLU A 654 -10.41 43.22 -0.78
C GLU A 654 -10.17 41.75 -1.12
N ALA A 655 -11.22 41.08 -1.60
CA ALA A 655 -11.20 39.67 -1.97
C ALA A 655 -11.66 39.45 -3.42
N VAL A 656 -11.22 38.34 -4.01
CA VAL A 656 -11.78 37.80 -5.24
C VAL A 656 -12.08 36.32 -5.05
N SER A 657 -13.24 35.88 -5.54
CA SER A 657 -13.57 34.46 -5.60
C SER A 657 -13.64 34.00 -7.04
N ARG A 658 -13.09 32.81 -7.32
CA ARG A 658 -13.13 32.17 -8.63
C ARG A 658 -13.37 30.68 -8.47
N SER A 659 -14.11 30.08 -9.40
CA SER A 659 -14.34 28.63 -9.45
C SER A 659 -13.79 28.05 -10.74
N TRP A 660 -13.25 26.83 -10.65
CA TRP A 660 -12.75 26.01 -11.73
C TRP A 660 -13.58 24.74 -11.84
N SER A 661 -14.00 24.42 -13.07
CA SER A 661 -14.65 23.14 -13.32
C SER A 661 -13.61 22.06 -13.55
N LEU A 662 -13.73 20.95 -12.82
CA LEU A 662 -12.76 19.84 -12.87
C LEU A 662 -13.29 18.65 -13.68
N ARG A 663 -14.41 18.83 -14.38
CA ARG A 663 -15.09 17.73 -15.09
C ARG A 663 -14.19 17.08 -16.16
N SER A 664 -13.39 17.88 -16.87
CA SER A 664 -12.44 17.37 -17.87
C SER A 664 -11.20 16.70 -17.27
N GLN A 665 -10.96 16.92 -15.97
CA GLN A 665 -9.83 16.38 -15.20
C GLN A 665 -10.31 15.34 -14.19
N TYR A 666 -11.55 14.85 -14.32
CA TYR A 666 -12.13 13.80 -13.48
C TYR A 666 -12.12 14.12 -11.98
N GLY A 667 -12.20 15.41 -11.61
CA GLY A 667 -12.16 15.84 -10.20
C GLY A 667 -10.77 16.27 -9.71
N TRP A 668 -9.71 16.05 -10.50
CA TRP A 668 -8.35 16.46 -10.16
C TRP A 668 -8.12 17.95 -10.46
N TYR A 669 -7.29 18.59 -9.65
CA TYR A 669 -6.87 19.99 -9.81
C TYR A 669 -5.40 20.19 -9.44
N ASP A 670 -4.79 21.18 -10.07
CA ASP A 670 -3.43 21.62 -9.79
C ASP A 670 -3.30 23.13 -10.09
N LEU A 671 -3.37 23.94 -9.03
CA LEU A 671 -3.49 25.40 -9.10
C LEU A 671 -2.31 26.07 -8.38
N VAL A 672 -1.59 26.95 -9.08
CA VAL A 672 -0.46 27.72 -8.53
C VAL A 672 -0.83 29.19 -8.49
N VAL A 673 -0.79 29.79 -7.29
CA VAL A 673 -1.09 31.20 -7.02
C VAL A 673 0.20 31.97 -6.84
N THR A 674 0.43 33.01 -7.64
CA THR A 674 1.61 33.88 -7.56
C THR A 674 1.23 35.36 -7.54
N VAL A 675 2.15 36.22 -7.09
CA VAL A 675 1.94 37.68 -6.98
C VAL A 675 3.04 38.43 -7.73
N ALA A 676 2.67 39.29 -8.67
CA ALA A 676 3.65 40.01 -9.51
C ALA A 676 4.56 40.96 -8.70
N GLU A 677 4.08 41.47 -7.57
CA GLU A 677 4.83 42.35 -6.66
C GLU A 677 5.75 41.61 -5.67
N ASP A 678 5.68 40.27 -5.60
CA ASP A 678 6.49 39.46 -4.69
C ASP A 678 6.89 38.15 -5.38
N ALA A 679 8.09 38.14 -5.97
CA ALA A 679 8.60 36.98 -6.69
C ALA A 679 8.87 35.76 -5.77
N GLY A 680 8.90 35.94 -4.45
CA GLY A 680 9.04 34.85 -3.49
C GLY A 680 7.71 34.24 -3.04
N PHE A 681 6.58 34.83 -3.42
CA PHE A 681 5.25 34.33 -3.03
C PHE A 681 4.72 33.29 -4.01
N GLU A 682 4.46 32.09 -3.51
CA GLU A 682 3.81 31.01 -4.23
C GLU A 682 2.96 30.15 -3.29
N HIS A 683 1.66 30.04 -3.56
CA HIS A 683 0.80 29.04 -2.92
C HIS A 683 0.37 28.02 -3.97
N HIS A 684 0.66 26.74 -3.75
CA HIS A 684 0.33 25.65 -4.66
C HIS A 684 -0.75 24.76 -4.04
N LEU A 685 -1.83 24.52 -4.75
CA LEU A 685 -2.95 23.69 -4.31
C LEU A 685 -3.19 22.58 -5.34
N ALA A 686 -2.97 21.32 -4.96
CA ALA A 686 -3.28 20.18 -5.81
C ALA A 686 -3.98 19.06 -5.04
N GLY A 687 -4.70 18.22 -5.77
CA GLY A 687 -5.44 17.08 -5.21
C GLY A 687 -6.66 16.69 -6.05
N HIS A 688 -7.57 15.96 -5.42
CA HIS A 688 -8.81 15.48 -6.02
C HIS A 688 -10.02 15.91 -5.17
N VAL A 689 -11.09 16.36 -5.83
CA VAL A 689 -12.37 16.65 -5.17
C VAL A 689 -13.19 15.37 -5.11
N GLU A 690 -13.19 14.73 -3.93
CA GLU A 690 -14.06 13.58 -3.68
C GLU A 690 -15.54 14.02 -3.64
N ASN A 691 -16.40 13.25 -4.29
CA ASN A 691 -17.85 13.46 -4.35
C ASN A 691 -18.66 12.18 -4.10
N GLY A 692 -18.00 11.15 -3.54
CA GLY A 692 -18.59 9.84 -3.28
C GLY A 692 -18.84 8.99 -4.54
N LYS A 693 -18.25 9.33 -5.68
CA LYS A 693 -18.36 8.57 -6.93
C LYS A 693 -17.00 8.16 -7.45
N ASP A 694 -16.97 7.00 -8.09
CA ASP A 694 -15.84 6.51 -8.86
C ASP A 694 -15.40 7.53 -9.93
N SER A 695 -14.09 7.65 -10.14
CA SER A 695 -13.45 8.59 -11.06
C SER A 695 -12.36 7.92 -11.91
N LEU A 696 -11.34 8.67 -12.31
CA LEU A 696 -10.11 8.14 -12.92
C LEU A 696 -8.90 8.58 -12.09
N SER A 697 -7.83 7.81 -12.16
CA SER A 697 -6.52 8.19 -11.63
C SER A 697 -6.04 9.51 -12.26
N ASP A 698 -5.12 10.18 -11.59
CA ASP A 698 -4.64 11.50 -12.00
C ASP A 698 -4.19 11.55 -13.49
N PRO A 699 -4.70 12.50 -14.29
CA PRO A 699 -4.36 12.62 -15.71
C PRO A 699 -2.89 12.99 -15.98
N ALA A 700 -2.21 13.68 -15.04
CA ALA A 700 -0.79 14.00 -15.13
C ALA A 700 0.07 12.74 -15.08
N MET A 701 -0.27 11.77 -14.21
CA MET A 701 0.42 10.47 -14.16
C MET A 701 0.27 9.72 -15.49
N GLY A 702 -0.87 9.88 -16.15
CA GLY A 702 -1.19 9.21 -17.41
C GLY A 702 -0.57 9.84 -18.67
N GLY A 703 0.11 10.99 -18.57
CA GLY A 703 0.64 11.71 -19.73
C GLY A 703 -0.45 12.23 -20.67
N LEU A 704 -1.60 12.64 -20.12
CA LEU A 704 -2.78 13.07 -20.88
C LEU A 704 -2.98 14.60 -20.92
N LEU A 705 -2.01 15.37 -20.41
CA LEU A 705 -2.08 16.83 -20.24
C LEU A 705 -1.25 17.59 -21.27
#